data_AF-A0A4U0XZJ5-F1
#
_entry.id   AF-A0A4U0XZJ5-F1
#
_cell.length_a   1.000
_cell.length_b   1.000
_cell.length_c   1.000
_cell.angle_alpha   90.00
_cell.angle_beta   90.00
_cell.angle_gamma   90.00
#
_symmetry.space_group_name_H-M   'P 1'
#
loop_
_entity.id
_entity.type
_entity.pdbx_description
1 polymer ?
#
loop_
_entity_poly.entity_id
_entity_poly.type
_entity_poly.pdbx_seq_one_letter_code
_entity_poly.pdbx_strand_id
1 'polypeptide(L)'
;MTLNTISTLALAFATLSGVTNAHIKLSTPVPYGEATLNTSPLNNAKPGTAGSDFPCKQRTGVYELTKRTQVVAGADNPLIFDGSATHGGGSGFLAVTTDEHPDVNSQWKTFMIFDSGMPVKGDSESGSGTSSYTYALPKGMLNGNLTLGWYWYNRIGNRELYSNCAPLEISGGSDDRSVFDALPNAYLINLPTSECSSQEMGDTEIPNPGNAVVVKFGGTSSLAATGPSCAASAAAVTKGVSGGSGSGPATSAASPTSAPVSSAPASYGGSPPSNMTSAAASPVSSSNGGEIGSSAPGSASATFLTVSTAASSPADSSAYPTMTPSSAGIAAPTGYPAAATGSSSSGSSSGDGITCSSDAKQYGQEVAGSMVWRNVAAGTSCQNGQIVKRSLMRTFSFFRHETVQCVSGYFHDPLWDRLVLQCYESEPAVRHAINAVGALHEERFLGISTTKDGGDVSKVRTSFPVMQYGKALQELQSILRGENVSVDLIMVCILLMVHFESLRECFVPALVHVENAIRLLHSSASFDARKIDQNLLRALMRLDIQGALYLATRVPGLAFYTAALDSTLPVALHDLTQARDILNTWISRLLHFVRVYADEYKLREPGAAPLEDIARSHELVHMVTTIDQLLWDFMHRPGLKLSTREQHGLAVLRSRAKCNRIVAACCIYAEATMYDAYLPEFEEILSICAYIMGSDKADRRLFSVSLDEGLLHPLHFVATHCRDSRIRRSALAHLQRLPKTAGIWHVESMTRTAEMCVDFEETWCGQPSPVCQDIPEWGRIHTSGFHGWDLQGVRPTVTALFKLRPNGMDGEWMSISKEIEWRTSVQSDVDQLSDSLRMLTTIEHSKEHWTPSKESDKERKGFTAGSAATCAVPQPSGH
;
A
#
# COMPACT_ATOMS: atom_id res chain seq x y z
N MET A 1 2.15 -25.28 17.78
CA MET A 1 1.58 -24.88 16.46
C MET A 1 2.26 -25.70 15.36
N THR A 2 1.50 -26.30 14.44
CA THR A 2 1.98 -27.28 13.45
C THR A 2 2.54 -26.61 12.18
N LEU A 3 3.48 -27.30 11.50
CA LEU A 3 4.27 -26.85 10.33
C LEU A 3 3.49 -26.19 9.17
N ASN A 4 2.15 -26.32 9.11
CA ASN A 4 1.33 -25.84 8.00
C ASN A 4 1.10 -24.31 8.01
N THR A 5 1.27 -23.61 9.13
CA THR A 5 1.11 -22.15 9.20
C THR A 5 2.32 -21.36 8.69
N ILE A 6 3.45 -22.03 8.43
CA ILE A 6 4.69 -21.38 7.97
C ILE A 6 4.81 -21.42 6.43
N SER A 7 4.20 -22.42 5.78
CA SER A 7 4.17 -22.51 4.31
C SER A 7 3.16 -21.54 3.68
N THR A 8 2.08 -21.19 4.38
CA THR A 8 1.09 -20.19 3.91
C THR A 8 1.67 -18.77 3.90
N LEU A 9 2.63 -18.46 4.78
CA LEU A 9 3.32 -17.16 4.76
C LEU A 9 4.34 -17.04 3.60
N ALA A 10 4.78 -18.13 2.98
CA ALA A 10 5.79 -18.08 1.92
C ALA A 10 5.19 -18.02 0.50
N LEU A 11 3.91 -18.40 0.33
CA LEU A 11 3.24 -18.42 -0.98
C LEU A 11 2.47 -17.11 -1.28
N ALA A 12 2.16 -16.30 -0.25
CA ALA A 12 1.40 -15.05 -0.38
C ALA A 12 2.18 -13.88 -1.01
N PHE A 13 3.40 -14.12 -1.48
CA PHE A 13 4.40 -13.11 -1.82
C PHE A 13 4.55 -12.83 -3.32
N ALA A 14 3.74 -13.43 -4.19
CA ALA A 14 3.91 -13.34 -5.65
C ALA A 14 2.92 -12.40 -6.37
N THR A 15 2.33 -11.38 -5.70
CA THR A 15 1.05 -10.88 -6.23
C THR A 15 0.62 -9.42 -6.04
N LEU A 16 1.47 -8.51 -5.53
CA LEU A 16 1.10 -7.08 -5.52
C LEU A 16 1.36 -6.43 -6.89
N SER A 17 0.36 -6.49 -7.77
CA SER A 17 0.21 -5.60 -8.93
C SER A 17 -1.28 -5.45 -9.22
N GLY A 18 -1.91 -4.40 -8.71
CA GLY A 18 -3.30 -4.07 -9.04
C GLY A 18 -4.10 -3.58 -7.84
N VAL A 19 -3.98 -2.30 -7.48
CA VAL A 19 -5.05 -1.58 -6.78
C VAL A 19 -5.64 -0.57 -7.76
N THR A 20 -6.49 -1.10 -8.65
CA THR A 20 -7.62 -0.38 -9.24
C THR A 20 -8.90 -0.90 -8.55
N ASN A 21 -9.98 -0.10 -8.56
CA ASN A 21 -11.25 -0.28 -7.84
C ASN A 21 -11.50 -1.63 -7.14
N ALA A 22 -11.49 -1.69 -5.82
CA ALA A 22 -11.39 -2.95 -5.12
C ALA A 22 -12.73 -3.71 -4.93
N HIS A 23 -13.46 -4.04 -6.00
CA HIS A 23 -14.74 -4.77 -5.94
C HIS A 23 -15.05 -5.53 -7.26
N ILE A 24 -15.95 -6.54 -7.27
CA ILE A 24 -16.20 -7.45 -8.42
C ILE A 24 -17.66 -7.48 -8.86
N LYS A 25 -17.90 -7.57 -10.18
CA LYS A 25 -19.22 -7.82 -10.78
C LYS A 25 -19.20 -8.97 -11.80
N LEU A 26 -20.38 -9.50 -12.12
CA LEU A 26 -20.63 -10.50 -13.15
C LEU A 26 -20.53 -9.86 -14.53
N SER A 27 -19.79 -10.52 -15.43
CA SER A 27 -19.62 -10.14 -16.84
C SER A 27 -20.33 -11.13 -17.76
N THR A 28 -20.21 -12.43 -17.48
CA THR A 28 -20.88 -13.50 -18.21
C THR A 28 -21.50 -14.50 -17.23
N PRO A 29 -22.80 -14.82 -17.34
CA PRO A 29 -23.78 -14.28 -18.30
C PRO A 29 -23.98 -12.77 -18.14
N VAL A 30 -24.37 -12.10 -19.23
CA VAL A 30 -24.53 -10.63 -19.25
C VAL A 30 -25.62 -10.25 -18.24
N PRO A 31 -25.33 -9.39 -17.25
CA PRO A 31 -26.27 -9.06 -16.20
C PRO A 31 -27.39 -8.12 -16.70
N TYR A 32 -28.49 -8.06 -15.94
CA TYR A 32 -29.49 -7.01 -16.13
C TYR A 32 -28.92 -5.62 -15.80
N GLY A 33 -29.35 -4.60 -16.57
CA GLY A 33 -28.95 -3.21 -16.36
C GLY A 33 -27.43 -3.04 -16.37
N GLU A 34 -26.73 -3.70 -17.30
CA GLU A 34 -25.26 -3.76 -17.35
C GLU A 34 -24.60 -2.38 -17.24
N ALA A 35 -25.18 -1.38 -17.93
CA ALA A 35 -24.69 -0.01 -17.96
C ALA A 35 -24.71 0.68 -16.58
N THR A 36 -25.63 0.31 -15.69
CA THR A 36 -25.78 0.91 -14.35
C THR A 36 -25.24 0.01 -13.25
N LEU A 37 -24.75 -1.20 -13.58
CA LEU A 37 -24.27 -2.16 -12.60
C LEU A 37 -22.86 -1.80 -12.12
N ASN A 38 -22.75 -1.42 -10.85
CA ASN A 38 -21.48 -1.21 -10.17
C ASN A 38 -20.90 -2.51 -9.57
N THR A 39 -19.68 -2.42 -9.06
CA THR A 39 -18.96 -3.55 -8.48
C THR A 39 -19.20 -3.73 -6.98
N SER A 40 -19.81 -2.74 -6.30
CA SER A 40 -20.00 -2.72 -4.84
C SER A 40 -20.80 -3.93 -4.32
N PRO A 41 -20.59 -4.36 -3.06
CA PRO A 41 -21.43 -5.39 -2.44
C PRO A 41 -22.86 -4.87 -2.27
N LEU A 42 -23.78 -5.74 -1.89
CA LEU A 42 -25.09 -5.31 -1.39
C LEU A 42 -24.90 -4.47 -0.11
N ASN A 43 -25.80 -3.51 0.09
CA ASN A 43 -25.85 -2.68 1.28
C ASN A 43 -26.06 -3.57 2.51
N ASN A 44 -25.32 -3.28 3.58
CA ASN A 44 -25.45 -3.95 4.88
C ASN A 44 -26.75 -3.54 5.59
N ALA A 45 -27.88 -3.98 5.05
CA ALA A 45 -29.22 -3.64 5.49
C ALA A 45 -30.15 -4.85 5.33
N LYS A 46 -31.17 -4.91 6.19
CA LYS A 46 -32.16 -5.99 6.14
C LYS A 46 -32.96 -5.93 4.82
N PRO A 47 -33.12 -7.05 4.09
CA PRO A 47 -33.90 -7.09 2.86
C PRO A 47 -35.29 -6.47 3.03
N GLY A 48 -35.70 -5.63 2.07
CA GLY A 48 -37.00 -4.95 2.08
C GLY A 48 -37.09 -3.67 2.94
N THR A 49 -35.99 -3.23 3.55
CA THR A 49 -35.92 -1.94 4.25
C THR A 49 -35.42 -0.81 3.34
N ALA A 50 -35.65 0.45 3.71
CA ALA A 50 -35.35 1.64 2.90
C ALA A 50 -33.86 1.81 2.53
N GLY A 51 -32.93 1.10 3.19
CA GLY A 51 -31.50 1.10 2.87
C GLY A 51 -31.01 -0.15 2.14
N SER A 52 -31.88 -1.11 1.84
CA SER A 52 -31.51 -2.37 1.19
C SER A 52 -31.59 -2.28 -0.33
N ASP A 53 -30.56 -2.77 -1.01
CA ASP A 53 -30.53 -2.97 -2.45
C ASP A 53 -30.70 -4.45 -2.85
N PHE A 54 -31.14 -5.32 -1.93
CA PHE A 54 -31.45 -6.72 -2.24
C PHE A 54 -32.87 -6.88 -2.79
N PRO A 55 -33.12 -7.74 -3.80
CA PRO A 55 -32.14 -8.54 -4.57
C PRO A 55 -31.56 -7.77 -5.75
N CYS A 56 -30.55 -8.34 -6.45
CA CYS A 56 -30.05 -7.84 -7.74
C CYS A 56 -29.45 -6.42 -7.78
N LYS A 57 -29.16 -5.81 -6.62
CA LYS A 57 -28.70 -4.41 -6.49
C LYS A 57 -29.74 -3.44 -7.04
N GLN A 58 -30.89 -3.36 -6.35
CA GLN A 58 -32.00 -2.47 -6.66
C GLN A 58 -31.50 -1.05 -6.92
N ARG A 59 -31.78 -0.56 -8.14
CA ARG A 59 -31.37 0.75 -8.65
C ARG A 59 -32.24 1.09 -9.86
N THR A 60 -32.15 2.33 -10.34
CA THR A 60 -32.80 2.73 -11.61
C THR A 60 -32.31 1.85 -12.76
N GLY A 61 -33.23 1.25 -13.51
CA GLY A 61 -32.90 0.37 -14.64
C GLY A 61 -32.37 -1.02 -14.25
N VAL A 62 -32.56 -1.47 -13.00
CA VAL A 62 -32.03 -2.75 -12.49
C VAL A 62 -32.37 -3.98 -13.35
N TYR A 63 -33.54 -3.99 -14.00
CA TYR A 63 -34.01 -5.08 -14.86
C TYR A 63 -34.01 -4.75 -16.36
N GLU A 64 -33.32 -3.68 -16.77
CA GLU A 64 -33.17 -3.40 -18.19
C GLU A 64 -32.47 -4.55 -18.89
N LEU A 65 -33.11 -5.08 -19.93
CA LEU A 65 -32.62 -6.24 -20.65
C LEU A 65 -31.51 -5.83 -21.62
N THR A 66 -30.25 -6.08 -21.26
CA THR A 66 -29.13 -5.88 -22.18
C THR A 66 -29.02 -7.05 -23.17
N LYS A 67 -28.93 -8.29 -22.66
CA LYS A 67 -28.85 -9.50 -23.49
C LYS A 67 -29.30 -10.73 -22.71
N ARG A 68 -30.26 -11.49 -23.25
CA ARG A 68 -30.67 -12.79 -22.70
C ARG A 68 -29.65 -13.87 -23.05
N THR A 69 -29.12 -14.58 -22.05
CA THR A 69 -28.15 -15.67 -22.26
C THR A 69 -28.89 -16.98 -22.51
N GLN A 70 -28.63 -17.58 -23.68
CA GLN A 70 -29.18 -18.89 -24.05
C GLN A 70 -28.39 -19.99 -23.35
N VAL A 71 -29.10 -20.87 -22.61
CA VAL A 71 -28.50 -21.96 -21.84
C VAL A 71 -29.23 -23.27 -22.16
N VAL A 72 -28.47 -24.34 -22.40
CA VAL A 72 -29.04 -25.69 -22.53
C VAL A 72 -28.88 -26.41 -21.19
N ALA A 73 -29.97 -26.96 -20.64
CA ALA A 73 -29.93 -27.70 -19.38
C ALA A 73 -28.93 -28.87 -19.47
N GLY A 74 -28.07 -29.02 -18.46
CA GLY A 74 -27.00 -30.02 -18.43
C GLY A 74 -25.75 -29.72 -19.26
N ALA A 75 -25.71 -28.62 -20.02
CA ALA A 75 -24.51 -28.18 -20.72
C ALA A 75 -23.70 -27.18 -19.88
N ASP A 76 -22.38 -27.14 -20.09
CA ASP A 76 -21.50 -26.17 -19.44
C ASP A 76 -21.62 -24.79 -20.09
N ASN A 77 -21.73 -23.75 -19.26
CA ASN A 77 -21.83 -22.35 -19.65
C ASN A 77 -20.73 -21.54 -18.95
N PRO A 78 -20.15 -20.53 -19.59
CA PRO A 78 -19.12 -19.69 -18.98
C PRO A 78 -19.69 -18.81 -17.86
N LEU A 79 -18.95 -18.72 -16.76
CA LEU A 79 -19.17 -17.78 -15.67
C LEU A 79 -17.90 -16.92 -15.51
N ILE A 80 -18.01 -15.64 -15.86
CA ILE A 80 -16.89 -14.69 -15.94
C ILE A 80 -17.25 -13.45 -15.15
N PHE A 81 -16.26 -12.89 -14.49
CA PHE A 81 -16.40 -11.71 -13.64
C PHE A 81 -15.46 -10.61 -14.13
N ASP A 82 -15.81 -9.36 -13.83
CA ASP A 82 -14.98 -8.17 -14.02
C ASP A 82 -14.73 -7.52 -12.65
N GLY A 83 -13.49 -7.08 -12.40
CA GLY A 83 -13.11 -6.44 -11.13
C GLY A 83 -11.67 -6.72 -10.74
N SER A 84 -11.20 -6.06 -9.68
CA SER A 84 -9.78 -6.02 -9.33
C SER A 84 -9.44 -6.21 -7.86
N ALA A 85 -10.42 -6.44 -6.97
CA ALA A 85 -10.13 -7.02 -5.65
C ALA A 85 -10.98 -8.24 -5.38
N THR A 86 -10.29 -9.38 -5.31
CA THR A 86 -10.88 -10.71 -5.12
C THR A 86 -11.08 -11.08 -3.67
N HIS A 87 -10.74 -10.18 -2.72
CA HIS A 87 -10.83 -10.40 -1.28
C HIS A 87 -10.24 -11.74 -0.81
N GLY A 88 -9.17 -12.18 -1.48
CA GLY A 88 -8.52 -13.47 -1.23
C GLY A 88 -9.41 -14.69 -1.52
N GLY A 89 -10.46 -14.54 -2.33
CA GLY A 89 -11.46 -15.55 -2.62
C GLY A 89 -12.64 -15.50 -1.64
N GLY A 90 -13.13 -16.68 -1.29
CA GLY A 90 -14.33 -16.85 -0.47
C GLY A 90 -15.23 -17.94 -1.02
N SER A 91 -16.42 -18.01 -0.45
CA SER A 91 -17.45 -18.97 -0.84
C SER A 91 -18.57 -18.25 -1.55
N GLY A 92 -19.29 -18.95 -2.40
CA GLY A 92 -20.54 -18.43 -2.89
C GLY A 92 -21.30 -19.46 -3.70
N PHE A 93 -22.36 -19.02 -4.35
CA PHE A 93 -23.29 -19.94 -4.99
C PHE A 93 -24.02 -19.28 -6.15
N LEU A 94 -24.56 -20.13 -7.02
CA LEU A 94 -25.46 -19.74 -8.09
C LEU A 94 -26.86 -20.24 -7.75
N ALA A 95 -27.82 -19.34 -7.86
CA ALA A 95 -29.22 -19.63 -7.67
C ALA A 95 -30.04 -19.16 -8.88
N VAL A 96 -31.20 -19.78 -9.09
CA VAL A 96 -32.16 -19.37 -10.12
C VAL A 96 -33.51 -19.05 -9.49
N THR A 97 -34.25 -18.16 -10.15
CA THR A 97 -35.66 -17.89 -9.85
C THR A 97 -36.47 -17.81 -11.13
N THR A 98 -37.77 -18.10 -11.05
CA THR A 98 -38.71 -17.98 -12.17
C THR A 98 -39.17 -16.54 -12.40
N ASP A 99 -38.85 -15.64 -11.48
CA ASP A 99 -39.23 -14.24 -11.58
C ASP A 99 -38.27 -13.50 -12.52
N GLU A 100 -38.79 -12.88 -13.58
CA GLU A 100 -37.97 -12.07 -14.50
C GLU A 100 -37.51 -10.76 -13.84
N HIS A 101 -38.30 -10.23 -12.90
CA HIS A 101 -37.98 -9.05 -12.09
C HIS A 101 -38.06 -9.40 -10.60
N PRO A 102 -37.05 -10.10 -10.03
CA PRO A 102 -37.12 -10.59 -8.67
C PRO A 102 -37.30 -9.49 -7.63
N ASP A 103 -38.08 -9.74 -6.58
CA ASP A 103 -38.19 -8.86 -5.43
C ASP A 103 -37.74 -9.55 -4.14
N VAL A 104 -37.90 -8.89 -3.00
CA VAL A 104 -37.50 -9.44 -1.69
C VAL A 104 -38.18 -10.78 -1.34
N ASN A 105 -39.31 -11.10 -1.95
CA ASN A 105 -40.08 -12.33 -1.73
C ASN A 105 -39.76 -13.44 -2.74
N SER A 106 -39.03 -13.11 -3.82
CA SER A 106 -38.65 -14.07 -4.85
C SER A 106 -37.90 -15.26 -4.26
N GLN A 107 -38.30 -16.45 -4.69
CA GLN A 107 -37.67 -17.69 -4.24
C GLN A 107 -36.45 -17.99 -5.11
N TRP A 108 -35.28 -17.93 -4.49
CA TRP A 108 -34.00 -18.25 -5.12
C TRP A 108 -33.59 -19.68 -4.80
N LYS A 109 -33.44 -20.50 -5.84
CA LYS A 109 -33.10 -21.93 -5.75
C LYS A 109 -31.63 -22.16 -6.12
N THR A 110 -30.82 -22.53 -5.14
CA THR A 110 -29.38 -22.78 -5.29
C THR A 110 -29.14 -24.10 -5.99
N PHE A 111 -28.43 -24.08 -7.13
CA PHE A 111 -28.11 -25.30 -7.89
C PHE A 111 -26.61 -25.61 -7.93
N MET A 112 -25.75 -24.65 -7.59
CA MET A 112 -24.30 -24.83 -7.54
C MET A 112 -23.69 -24.00 -6.41
N ILE A 113 -22.81 -24.61 -5.64
CA ILE A 113 -22.09 -24.02 -4.50
C ILE A 113 -20.59 -24.12 -4.78
N PHE A 114 -19.91 -22.99 -4.66
CA PHE A 114 -18.46 -22.90 -4.59
C PHE A 114 -18.08 -22.74 -3.12
N ASP A 115 -17.72 -23.85 -2.48
CA ASP A 115 -17.40 -23.90 -1.04
C ASP A 115 -16.14 -23.08 -0.72
N SER A 116 -15.24 -22.94 -1.69
CA SER A 116 -14.07 -22.07 -1.63
C SER A 116 -13.66 -21.62 -3.04
N GLY A 117 -12.76 -20.65 -3.11
CA GLY A 117 -12.11 -20.28 -4.36
C GLY A 117 -13.07 -19.69 -5.39
N MET A 118 -14.01 -18.83 -4.95
CA MET A 118 -14.73 -17.90 -5.81
C MET A 118 -14.39 -16.46 -5.39
N PRO A 119 -14.10 -15.52 -6.33
CA PRO A 119 -14.02 -15.66 -7.78
C PRO A 119 -12.59 -15.90 -8.29
N VAL A 120 -11.72 -16.51 -7.48
CA VAL A 120 -10.43 -17.04 -7.98
C VAL A 120 -10.24 -18.50 -7.58
N LYS A 121 -9.90 -19.37 -8.55
CA LYS A 121 -9.69 -20.80 -8.32
C LYS A 121 -8.42 -21.03 -7.50
N GLY A 122 -8.57 -21.76 -6.38
CA GLY A 122 -7.51 -22.02 -5.40
C GLY A 122 -7.27 -20.85 -4.45
N ASP A 123 -6.34 -21.01 -3.51
CA ASP A 123 -5.82 -19.94 -2.66
C ASP A 123 -4.96 -18.97 -3.50
N SER A 124 -5.55 -18.36 -4.53
CA SER A 124 -4.95 -17.21 -5.17
C SER A 124 -4.90 -16.09 -4.13
N GLU A 125 -3.76 -16.03 -3.47
CA GLU A 125 -3.32 -14.89 -2.68
C GLU A 125 -2.99 -13.70 -3.59
N SER A 126 -3.50 -13.70 -4.85
CA SER A 126 -3.06 -12.83 -5.92
C SER A 126 -3.76 -11.54 -6.18
N GLY A 127 -4.96 -11.34 -5.63
CA GLY A 127 -5.67 -10.05 -5.64
C GLY A 127 -6.04 -9.49 -7.02
N SER A 128 -5.30 -9.80 -8.08
CA SER A 128 -5.40 -9.29 -9.44
C SER A 128 -6.01 -10.35 -10.34
N GLY A 129 -7.26 -10.08 -10.75
CA GLY A 129 -7.98 -10.84 -11.75
C GLY A 129 -8.89 -11.93 -11.18
N THR A 130 -9.99 -12.17 -11.88
CA THR A 130 -10.96 -13.22 -11.57
C THR A 130 -10.70 -14.46 -12.44
N SER A 131 -10.95 -15.66 -11.92
CA SER A 131 -10.90 -16.88 -12.71
C SER A 131 -12.14 -17.03 -13.60
N SER A 132 -11.99 -17.70 -14.74
CA SER A 132 -13.14 -18.17 -15.53
C SER A 132 -13.67 -19.46 -14.92
N TYR A 133 -14.97 -19.50 -14.64
CA TYR A 133 -15.69 -20.67 -14.16
C TYR A 133 -16.61 -21.20 -15.24
N THR A 134 -17.12 -22.40 -15.02
CA THR A 134 -18.24 -22.93 -15.77
C THR A 134 -19.35 -23.32 -14.80
N TYR A 135 -20.59 -23.23 -15.26
CA TYR A 135 -21.75 -23.72 -14.55
C TYR A 135 -22.65 -24.50 -15.51
N ALA A 136 -23.26 -25.56 -14.99
CA ALA A 136 -24.29 -26.32 -15.69
C ALA A 136 -25.54 -26.34 -14.84
N LEU A 137 -26.68 -25.99 -15.44
CA LEU A 137 -27.97 -26.22 -14.81
C LEU A 137 -28.24 -27.73 -14.75
N PRO A 138 -28.86 -28.26 -13.68
CA PRO A 138 -29.27 -29.65 -13.59
C PRO A 138 -30.04 -30.13 -14.83
N LYS A 139 -29.81 -31.39 -15.24
CA LYS A 139 -30.66 -32.02 -16.25
C LYS A 139 -32.10 -32.07 -15.73
N GLY A 140 -33.05 -31.67 -16.58
CA GLY A 140 -34.46 -31.54 -16.18
C GLY A 140 -34.81 -30.22 -15.48
N MET A 141 -33.89 -29.23 -15.46
CA MET A 141 -34.23 -27.86 -15.09
C MET A 141 -35.36 -27.31 -15.99
N LEU A 142 -36.14 -26.35 -15.47
CA LEU A 142 -37.28 -25.78 -16.19
C LEU A 142 -36.88 -25.14 -17.53
N ASN A 143 -37.64 -25.42 -18.59
CA ASN A 143 -37.56 -24.67 -19.84
C ASN A 143 -38.12 -23.25 -19.68
N GLY A 144 -37.64 -22.32 -20.52
CA GLY A 144 -38.14 -20.95 -20.60
C GLY A 144 -37.26 -19.94 -19.88
N ASN A 145 -37.83 -18.76 -19.59
CA ASN A 145 -37.11 -17.63 -19.01
C ASN A 145 -36.91 -17.82 -17.50
N LEU A 146 -35.66 -17.72 -17.06
CA LEU A 146 -35.29 -17.69 -15.64
C LEU A 146 -34.32 -16.54 -15.38
N THR A 147 -34.21 -16.13 -14.12
CA THR A 147 -33.17 -15.20 -13.69
C THR A 147 -32.10 -15.95 -12.89
N LEU A 148 -30.83 -15.83 -13.30
CA LEU A 148 -29.68 -16.29 -12.54
C LEU A 148 -29.30 -15.24 -11.49
N GLY A 149 -28.98 -15.67 -10.28
CA GLY A 149 -28.37 -14.86 -9.23
C GLY A 149 -27.01 -15.44 -8.87
N TRP A 150 -25.96 -14.64 -9.03
CA TRP A 150 -24.64 -14.92 -8.47
C TRP A 150 -24.55 -14.31 -7.08
N TYR A 151 -24.04 -15.06 -6.12
CA TYR A 151 -23.84 -14.62 -4.74
C TYR A 151 -22.43 -14.99 -4.28
N TRP A 152 -21.74 -14.05 -3.64
CA TRP A 152 -20.37 -14.26 -3.14
C TRP A 152 -20.15 -13.61 -1.78
N TYR A 153 -19.65 -14.42 -0.84
CA TYR A 153 -19.16 -14.02 0.48
C TYR A 153 -17.66 -13.87 0.42
N ASN A 154 -17.18 -12.65 0.60
CA ASN A 154 -15.76 -12.35 0.57
C ASN A 154 -15.02 -12.92 1.79
N ARG A 155 -13.82 -13.47 1.56
CA ARG A 155 -13.01 -14.05 2.63
C ARG A 155 -12.36 -12.97 3.50
N ILE A 156 -11.72 -11.98 2.87
CA ILE A 156 -10.93 -10.91 3.52
C ILE A 156 -11.66 -9.57 3.42
N GLY A 157 -11.59 -8.72 4.46
CA GLY A 157 -12.16 -7.37 4.44
C GLY A 157 -13.48 -7.24 5.20
N ASN A 158 -14.32 -6.28 4.84
CA ASN A 158 -15.64 -6.12 5.45
C ASN A 158 -16.49 -7.38 5.26
N ARG A 159 -17.48 -7.63 6.11
CA ARG A 159 -18.37 -8.80 5.96
C ARG A 159 -19.45 -8.47 4.94
N GLU A 160 -19.22 -8.84 3.68
CA GLU A 160 -20.01 -8.40 2.55
C GLU A 160 -20.73 -9.56 1.86
N LEU A 161 -21.78 -9.24 1.10
CA LEU A 161 -22.43 -10.16 0.17
C LEU A 161 -22.54 -9.47 -1.18
N TYR A 162 -21.80 -9.97 -2.17
CA TYR A 162 -21.91 -9.52 -3.55
C TYR A 162 -23.05 -10.26 -4.23
N SER A 163 -23.82 -9.55 -5.05
CA SER A 163 -24.88 -10.16 -5.83
C SER A 163 -25.13 -9.46 -7.14
N ASN A 164 -25.18 -10.21 -8.25
CA ASN A 164 -25.66 -9.71 -9.54
C ASN A 164 -26.63 -10.71 -10.17
N CYS A 165 -27.55 -10.20 -10.99
CA CYS A 165 -28.58 -11.00 -11.64
C CYS A 165 -28.49 -10.93 -13.16
N ALA A 166 -28.75 -12.04 -13.84
CA ALA A 166 -28.68 -12.14 -15.30
C ALA A 166 -29.90 -12.87 -15.89
N PRO A 167 -30.45 -12.38 -17.03
CA PRO A 167 -31.53 -13.05 -17.76
C PRO A 167 -31.03 -14.31 -18.48
N LEU A 168 -31.68 -15.44 -18.22
CA LEU A 168 -31.45 -16.69 -18.93
C LEU A 168 -32.67 -17.09 -19.78
N GLU A 169 -32.42 -17.85 -20.85
CA GLU A 169 -33.41 -18.62 -21.60
C GLU A 169 -32.96 -20.08 -21.62
N ILE A 170 -33.74 -20.96 -21.01
CA ILE A 170 -33.36 -22.37 -20.82
C ILE A 170 -34.05 -23.24 -21.86
N SER A 171 -33.27 -24.11 -22.49
CA SER A 171 -33.72 -25.13 -23.43
C SER A 171 -33.15 -26.52 -23.09
N GLY A 172 -33.74 -27.59 -23.62
CA GLY A 172 -33.29 -28.97 -23.34
C GLY A 172 -33.56 -29.45 -21.90
N GLY A 173 -34.38 -28.70 -21.17
CA GLY A 173 -34.84 -28.98 -19.82
C GLY A 173 -36.15 -29.77 -19.79
N SER A 174 -36.94 -29.56 -18.74
CA SER A 174 -38.27 -30.16 -18.53
C SER A 174 -39.32 -29.08 -18.34
N ASP A 175 -40.59 -29.41 -18.58
CA ASP A 175 -41.72 -28.54 -18.21
C ASP A 175 -42.23 -28.86 -16.77
N ASP A 176 -41.67 -29.90 -16.15
CA ASP A 176 -41.95 -30.33 -14.78
C ASP A 176 -41.06 -29.60 -13.75
N ARG A 177 -41.66 -29.11 -12.66
CA ARG A 177 -40.99 -28.32 -11.62
C ARG A 177 -40.21 -29.14 -10.58
N SER A 178 -40.30 -30.47 -10.58
CA SER A 178 -39.70 -31.32 -9.54
C SER A 178 -38.22 -31.07 -9.30
N VAL A 179 -37.43 -30.86 -10.36
CA VAL A 179 -35.99 -30.55 -10.22
C VAL A 179 -35.79 -29.18 -9.58
N PHE A 180 -36.57 -28.17 -9.98
CA PHE A 180 -36.49 -26.81 -9.41
C PHE A 180 -36.93 -26.77 -7.95
N ASP A 181 -38.03 -27.46 -7.61
CA ASP A 181 -38.60 -27.48 -6.26
C ASP A 181 -37.76 -28.30 -5.26
N ALA A 182 -36.98 -29.27 -5.76
CA ALA A 182 -36.05 -30.07 -4.98
C ALA A 182 -34.70 -29.38 -4.70
N LEU A 183 -34.46 -28.19 -5.25
CA LEU A 183 -33.27 -27.41 -4.93
C LEU A 183 -33.41 -26.64 -3.60
N PRO A 184 -32.33 -26.51 -2.82
CA PRO A 184 -32.31 -25.69 -1.61
C PRO A 184 -32.50 -24.21 -1.94
N ASN A 185 -33.03 -23.44 -0.97
CA ASN A 185 -33.14 -22.00 -1.09
C ASN A 185 -31.77 -21.31 -0.89
N ALA A 186 -31.61 -20.10 -1.40
CA ALA A 186 -30.41 -19.29 -1.20
C ALA A 186 -30.13 -19.04 0.30
N TYR A 187 -28.89 -19.30 0.72
CA TYR A 187 -28.41 -18.95 2.05
C TYR A 187 -28.00 -17.47 2.04
N LEU A 188 -28.76 -16.61 2.71
CA LEU A 188 -28.57 -15.16 2.72
C LEU A 188 -28.18 -14.68 4.12
N ILE A 189 -26.94 -14.22 4.26
CA ILE A 189 -26.35 -13.64 5.49
C ILE A 189 -25.62 -12.33 5.12
N ASN A 190 -25.07 -11.62 6.11
CA ASN A 190 -24.48 -10.27 5.96
C ASN A 190 -25.50 -9.17 5.62
N LEU A 191 -26.82 -9.43 5.74
CA LEU A 191 -27.92 -8.52 5.42
C LEU A 191 -28.96 -8.41 6.56
N PRO A 192 -28.64 -7.75 7.70
CA PRO A 192 -27.39 -7.09 8.02
C PRO A 192 -26.42 -8.00 8.78
N THR A 193 -25.13 -7.64 8.82
CA THR A 193 -24.07 -8.35 9.55
C THR A 193 -24.33 -8.43 11.05
N SER A 194 -25.10 -7.51 11.63
CA SER A 194 -25.49 -7.55 13.04
C SER A 194 -26.44 -8.71 13.39
N GLU A 195 -27.15 -9.29 12.40
CA GLU A 195 -28.05 -10.43 12.61
C GLU A 195 -27.36 -11.77 12.35
N CYS A 196 -26.67 -11.90 11.22
CA CYS A 196 -25.84 -13.06 10.92
C CYS A 196 -24.69 -12.67 10.01
N SER A 197 -23.47 -12.95 10.45
CA SER A 197 -22.24 -12.55 9.77
C SER A 197 -21.37 -13.74 9.39
N SER A 198 -20.83 -13.73 8.17
CA SER A 198 -19.67 -14.57 7.84
C SER A 198 -18.46 -14.18 8.71
N GLN A 199 -17.52 -15.11 8.86
CA GLN A 199 -16.29 -14.88 9.63
C GLN A 199 -15.15 -14.45 8.70
N GLU A 200 -14.32 -13.50 9.14
CA GLU A 200 -13.15 -13.05 8.38
C GLU A 200 -12.05 -14.12 8.34
N MET A 201 -11.25 -14.10 7.26
CA MET A 201 -10.16 -15.05 6.98
C MET A 201 -10.58 -16.49 6.68
N GLY A 202 -11.87 -16.84 6.76
CA GLY A 202 -12.38 -18.16 6.42
C GLY A 202 -13.38 -18.14 5.27
N ASP A 203 -13.39 -19.22 4.51
CA ASP A 203 -14.44 -19.51 3.54
C ASP A 203 -15.76 -19.75 4.31
N THR A 204 -16.87 -19.20 3.83
CA THR A 204 -18.16 -19.29 4.52
C THR A 204 -18.81 -20.65 4.25
N GLU A 205 -19.06 -21.42 5.30
CA GLU A 205 -19.83 -22.66 5.19
C GLU A 205 -21.27 -22.36 4.78
N ILE A 206 -21.68 -22.88 3.61
CA ILE A 206 -23.06 -22.81 3.13
C ILE A 206 -23.78 -24.09 3.60
N PRO A 207 -24.67 -24.03 4.60
CA PRO A 207 -25.27 -25.20 5.20
C PRO A 207 -26.29 -25.85 4.25
N ASN A 208 -26.53 -27.15 4.43
CA ASN A 208 -27.59 -27.90 3.76
C ASN A 208 -27.56 -27.77 2.22
N PRO A 209 -26.48 -28.20 1.54
CA PRO A 209 -26.33 -28.05 0.08
C PRO A 209 -27.39 -28.79 -0.75
N GLY A 210 -28.17 -29.69 -0.14
CA GLY A 210 -29.26 -30.40 -0.82
C GLY A 210 -28.81 -31.07 -2.12
N ASN A 211 -29.55 -30.85 -3.20
CA ASN A 211 -29.23 -31.32 -4.54
C ASN A 211 -28.31 -30.38 -5.34
N ALA A 212 -27.75 -29.33 -4.72
CA ALA A 212 -26.82 -28.43 -5.39
C ALA A 212 -25.46 -29.11 -5.62
N VAL A 213 -24.83 -28.81 -6.76
CA VAL A 213 -23.48 -29.29 -7.05
C VAL A 213 -22.48 -28.50 -6.20
N VAL A 214 -21.75 -29.18 -5.32
CA VAL A 214 -20.72 -28.56 -4.49
C VAL A 214 -19.35 -28.72 -5.15
N VAL A 215 -18.73 -27.60 -5.51
CA VAL A 215 -17.38 -27.52 -6.07
C VAL A 215 -16.42 -27.03 -5.00
N LYS A 216 -15.29 -27.73 -4.84
CA LYS A 216 -14.22 -27.36 -3.91
C LYS A 216 -12.91 -27.19 -4.70
N PHE A 217 -12.21 -26.08 -4.50
CA PHE A 217 -10.96 -25.78 -5.22
C PHE A 217 -9.68 -25.93 -4.37
N GLY A 218 -9.79 -26.48 -3.16
CA GLY A 218 -8.68 -26.63 -2.21
C GLY A 218 -8.38 -25.32 -1.47
N GLY A 219 -8.52 -25.32 -0.14
CA GLY A 219 -8.39 -24.15 0.74
C GLY A 219 -8.73 -24.50 2.20
N THR A 220 -8.56 -23.54 3.12
CA THR A 220 -8.81 -23.67 4.58
C THR A 220 -10.20 -24.20 4.95
N SER A 221 -10.38 -24.67 6.19
CA SER A 221 -11.65 -25.14 6.73
C SER A 221 -12.77 -24.09 6.60
N SER A 222 -13.91 -24.46 5.99
CA SER A 222 -15.10 -23.60 5.94
C SER A 222 -15.56 -23.26 7.37
N LEU A 223 -15.88 -21.99 7.61
CA LEU A 223 -16.33 -21.47 8.90
C LEU A 223 -17.83 -21.19 8.87
N ALA A 224 -18.53 -21.71 9.87
CA ALA A 224 -19.94 -21.38 10.09
C ALA A 224 -20.11 -19.88 10.38
N ALA A 225 -21.20 -19.29 9.88
CA ALA A 225 -21.56 -17.92 10.21
C ALA A 225 -21.90 -17.76 11.69
N THR A 226 -21.70 -16.55 12.23
CA THR A 226 -21.94 -16.22 13.64
C THR A 226 -22.92 -15.06 13.77
N GLY A 227 -23.81 -15.15 14.76
CA GLY A 227 -24.83 -14.14 15.00
C GLY A 227 -26.16 -14.73 15.46
N PRO A 228 -27.04 -13.91 16.07
CA PRO A 228 -28.30 -14.37 16.65
C PRO A 228 -29.26 -15.00 15.63
N SER A 229 -29.23 -14.58 14.37
CA SER A 229 -30.13 -15.05 13.32
C SER A 229 -29.56 -16.19 12.46
N CYS A 230 -28.30 -16.62 12.66
CA CYS A 230 -27.67 -17.59 11.75
C CYS A 230 -28.35 -18.96 11.71
N ALA A 231 -28.87 -19.44 12.85
CA ALA A 231 -29.64 -20.68 12.89
C ALA A 231 -30.94 -20.57 12.06
N ALA A 232 -31.60 -19.40 12.09
CA ALA A 232 -32.79 -19.14 11.29
C ALA A 232 -32.45 -19.04 9.79
N SER A 233 -31.35 -18.36 9.43
CA SER A 233 -30.85 -18.31 8.05
C SER A 233 -30.50 -19.70 7.52
N ALA A 234 -29.87 -20.56 8.33
CA ALA A 234 -29.54 -21.94 7.95
C ALA A 234 -30.80 -22.82 7.78
N ALA A 235 -31.82 -22.63 8.63
CA ALA A 235 -33.10 -23.34 8.52
C ALA A 235 -33.93 -22.87 7.31
N ALA A 236 -33.78 -21.62 6.87
CA ALA A 236 -34.47 -21.10 5.69
C ALA A 236 -34.05 -21.80 4.39
N VAL A 237 -32.81 -22.30 4.33
CA VAL A 237 -32.25 -23.03 3.17
C VAL A 237 -33.10 -24.25 2.80
N THR A 238 -33.65 -24.96 3.79
CA THR A 238 -34.42 -26.20 3.56
C THR A 238 -35.93 -25.99 3.62
N LYS A 239 -36.40 -24.76 3.86
CA LYS A 239 -37.82 -24.45 4.00
C LYS A 239 -38.57 -24.67 2.67
N GLY A 240 -39.51 -25.62 2.67
CA GLY A 240 -40.35 -25.89 1.50
C GLY A 240 -39.66 -26.62 0.34
N VAL A 241 -38.52 -27.28 0.59
CA VAL A 241 -37.79 -28.08 -0.41
C VAL A 241 -38.39 -29.49 -0.48
N SER A 242 -38.79 -29.94 -1.67
CA SER A 242 -39.36 -31.28 -1.85
C SER A 242 -38.27 -32.37 -1.81
N GLY A 243 -38.34 -33.29 -0.84
CA GLY A 243 -37.48 -34.49 -0.76
C GLY A 243 -36.31 -34.45 0.23
N GLY A 244 -36.20 -33.42 1.10
CA GLY A 244 -35.12 -33.32 2.09
C GLY A 244 -35.38 -34.09 3.39
N SER A 245 -34.68 -35.21 3.61
CA SER A 245 -34.52 -35.81 4.93
C SER A 245 -33.72 -34.86 5.83
N GLY A 246 -34.34 -34.36 6.91
CA GLY A 246 -33.64 -33.58 7.92
C GLY A 246 -32.65 -34.43 8.70
N SER A 247 -31.35 -34.20 8.50
CA SER A 247 -30.30 -34.64 9.41
C SER A 247 -29.69 -33.42 10.11
N GLY A 248 -30.19 -33.13 11.30
CA GLY A 248 -29.52 -32.27 12.28
C GLY A 248 -28.21 -32.90 12.81
N PRO A 249 -27.42 -32.15 13.57
CA PRO A 249 -25.99 -32.43 13.77
C PRO A 249 -25.74 -33.69 14.61
N ALA A 250 -24.90 -34.59 14.10
CA ALA A 250 -24.40 -35.73 14.86
C ALA A 250 -23.31 -35.26 15.85
N THR A 251 -23.72 -34.97 17.08
CA THR A 251 -22.89 -35.14 18.28
C THR A 251 -23.67 -36.15 19.15
N SER A 252 -23.16 -37.31 19.54
CA SER A 252 -22.14 -37.48 20.58
C SER A 252 -22.02 -38.98 20.92
N ALA A 253 -20.87 -39.41 21.46
CA ALA A 253 -20.75 -40.68 22.15
C ALA A 253 -21.53 -40.63 23.50
N ALA A 254 -22.31 -41.69 23.77
CA ALA A 254 -23.28 -41.89 24.86
C ALA A 254 -22.65 -42.01 26.29
N SER A 255 -23.14 -41.33 27.35
CA SER A 255 -24.24 -41.63 28.33
C SER A 255 -23.75 -42.29 29.66
N PRO A 256 -24.48 -42.29 30.83
CA PRO A 256 -25.86 -41.84 31.16
C PRO A 256 -26.16 -41.12 32.54
N THR A 257 -27.37 -40.52 32.64
CA THR A 257 -28.32 -40.29 33.82
C THR A 257 -27.94 -39.31 34.97
N SER A 258 -28.80 -38.44 35.57
CA SER A 258 -30.26 -38.38 35.85
C SER A 258 -30.73 -36.93 36.26
N ALA A 259 -32.04 -36.62 36.17
CA ALA A 259 -32.73 -35.30 36.47
C ALA A 259 -33.19 -35.15 37.95
N PRO A 260 -33.82 -34.04 38.49
CA PRO A 260 -35.14 -33.46 38.06
C PRO A 260 -35.51 -31.93 38.31
N VAL A 261 -36.39 -31.39 37.43
CA VAL A 261 -37.70 -30.65 37.58
C VAL A 261 -37.91 -29.28 38.33
N SER A 262 -38.54 -28.28 37.65
CA SER A 262 -39.82 -27.53 37.97
C SER A 262 -39.86 -26.12 37.31
N SER A 263 -40.69 -25.84 36.28
CA SER A 263 -42.11 -25.38 36.19
C SER A 263 -42.35 -23.84 36.16
N ALA A 264 -42.95 -23.36 35.05
CA ALA A 264 -43.39 -21.98 34.71
C ALA A 264 -44.66 -21.52 35.49
N PRO A 265 -45.27 -20.30 35.30
CA PRO A 265 -45.97 -19.88 34.05
C PRO A 265 -46.01 -18.33 33.73
N ALA A 266 -46.10 -17.91 32.44
CA ALA A 266 -47.24 -17.27 31.70
C ALA A 266 -47.60 -15.79 32.10
N SER A 267 -48.06 -14.83 31.28
CA SER A 267 -48.42 -14.66 29.85
C SER A 267 -48.92 -13.20 29.57
N TYR A 268 -49.21 -12.91 28.29
CA TYR A 268 -49.96 -11.76 27.68
C TYR A 268 -49.18 -10.43 27.53
N GLY A 269 -49.10 -9.75 26.37
CA GLY A 269 -49.84 -9.84 25.10
C GLY A 269 -50.54 -8.52 24.77
N GLY A 270 -50.21 -7.89 23.62
CA GLY A 270 -51.07 -6.87 22.97
C GLY A 270 -50.47 -5.47 22.74
N SER A 271 -50.37 -5.09 21.46
CA SER A 271 -49.95 -3.78 20.91
C SER A 271 -51.14 -2.76 20.79
N PRO A 272 -51.05 -1.69 19.95
CA PRO A 272 -50.82 -0.25 20.20
C PRO A 272 -52.12 0.61 20.03
N PRO A 273 -52.12 1.96 19.83
CA PRO A 273 -51.92 2.58 18.50
C PRO A 273 -51.46 4.07 18.47
N SER A 274 -51.53 4.64 17.26
CA SER A 274 -50.91 5.84 16.66
C SER A 274 -51.60 7.21 16.85
N ASN A 275 -50.84 8.27 16.49
CA ASN A 275 -51.20 9.55 15.81
C ASN A 275 -51.59 10.86 16.56
N MET A 276 -50.88 11.94 16.13
CA MET A 276 -51.22 13.39 15.99
C MET A 276 -51.47 14.22 17.29
N THR A 277 -51.04 15.48 17.50
CA THR A 277 -50.86 16.65 16.61
C THR A 277 -50.12 17.84 17.32
N SER A 278 -49.31 18.59 16.56
CA SER A 278 -49.11 20.08 16.46
C SER A 278 -48.74 21.04 17.62
N ALA A 279 -47.72 21.90 17.37
CA ALA A 279 -47.70 23.40 17.36
C ALA A 279 -46.34 23.95 17.87
N ALA A 280 -45.46 24.53 17.04
CA ALA A 280 -45.43 25.90 16.47
C ALA A 280 -44.94 27.01 17.42
N ALA A 281 -43.77 27.58 17.11
CA ALA A 281 -43.43 29.01 17.33
C ALA A 281 -42.36 29.44 16.30
N SER A 282 -42.60 30.62 15.71
CA SER A 282 -42.09 31.16 14.45
C SER A 282 -40.80 32.01 14.58
N PRO A 283 -40.20 32.46 13.45
CA PRO A 283 -38.86 33.05 13.36
C PRO A 283 -38.90 34.60 13.32
N VAL A 284 -37.72 35.22 13.36
CA VAL A 284 -37.53 36.65 13.02
C VAL A 284 -36.60 36.76 11.82
N SER A 285 -37.11 37.42 10.78
CA SER A 285 -36.43 37.77 9.54
C SER A 285 -36.08 39.26 9.55
N SER A 286 -34.97 39.64 8.93
CA SER A 286 -34.90 40.90 8.18
C SER A 286 -33.86 40.81 7.07
N SER A 287 -34.36 40.98 5.85
CA SER A 287 -33.70 40.98 4.55
C SER A 287 -33.07 42.32 4.18
N ASN A 288 -32.03 42.27 3.34
CA ASN A 288 -31.71 43.12 2.17
C ASN A 288 -30.36 42.55 1.64
N GLY A 289 -30.14 42.12 0.39
CA GLY A 289 -30.57 42.65 -0.89
C GLY A 289 -29.41 43.47 -1.50
N GLY A 290 -28.56 42.88 -2.36
CA GLY A 290 -27.52 43.61 -3.10
C GLY A 290 -26.44 42.75 -3.76
N GLU A 291 -26.45 42.72 -5.09
CA GLU A 291 -25.46 42.16 -6.02
C GLU A 291 -24.18 43.03 -6.18
N ILE A 292 -23.09 42.37 -6.59
CA ILE A 292 -21.89 42.86 -7.32
C ILE A 292 -21.00 43.94 -6.66
N GLY A 293 -19.74 43.59 -6.40
CA GLY A 293 -18.68 44.55 -6.07
C GLY A 293 -17.31 43.91 -5.86
N SER A 294 -16.46 43.99 -6.89
CA SER A 294 -15.03 43.74 -6.84
C SER A 294 -14.31 44.78 -5.97
N SER A 295 -13.39 44.33 -5.11
CA SER A 295 -12.33 45.19 -4.57
C SER A 295 -11.24 44.39 -3.84
N ALA A 296 -10.02 44.45 -4.38
CA ALA A 296 -8.78 44.28 -3.64
C ALA A 296 -8.61 45.40 -2.60
N PRO A 297 -7.87 45.16 -1.50
CA PRO A 297 -6.52 45.73 -1.37
C PRO A 297 -5.58 44.78 -0.57
N GLY A 298 -4.27 44.89 -0.53
CA GLY A 298 -3.32 45.88 -1.03
C GLY A 298 -1.91 45.40 -0.67
N SER A 299 -0.95 45.74 -1.51
CA SER A 299 0.47 45.42 -1.35
C SER A 299 1.05 45.95 -0.04
N ALA A 300 1.86 45.12 0.61
CA ALA A 300 2.94 45.58 1.49
C ALA A 300 4.26 44.99 0.98
N SER A 301 5.10 45.87 0.45
CA SER A 301 6.47 45.60 0.05
C SER A 301 7.33 45.19 1.25
N ALA A 302 8.20 44.20 1.07
CA ALA A 302 9.34 43.93 1.96
C ALA A 302 10.62 43.74 1.13
N THR A 303 11.26 44.87 0.90
CA THR A 303 12.71 45.17 0.90
C THR A 303 13.69 44.01 0.68
N PHE A 304 14.37 44.06 -0.47
CA PHE A 304 15.61 43.34 -0.75
C PHE A 304 16.76 43.82 0.15
N LEU A 305 17.39 42.90 0.88
CA LEU A 305 18.74 43.11 1.43
C LEU A 305 19.75 42.51 0.45
N THR A 306 20.41 43.40 -0.27
CA THR A 306 21.64 43.12 -1.01
C THR A 306 22.80 43.05 -0.03
N VAL A 307 23.52 41.93 0.00
CA VAL A 307 24.90 41.88 0.49
C VAL A 307 25.77 41.44 -0.68
N SER A 308 26.64 42.35 -1.09
CA SER A 308 27.64 42.15 -2.13
C SER A 308 29.02 41.95 -1.49
N THR A 309 29.94 41.42 -2.29
CA THR A 309 31.40 41.25 -2.07
C THR A 309 31.82 39.97 -1.31
N ALA A 310 32.86 39.21 -1.69
CA ALA A 310 33.89 39.35 -2.73
C ALA A 310 34.42 37.97 -3.12
N ALA A 311 34.94 37.87 -4.33
CA ALA A 311 35.69 36.72 -4.82
C ALA A 311 37.04 36.57 -4.10
N SER A 312 37.38 35.34 -3.72
CA SER A 312 38.76 34.92 -3.47
C SER A 312 38.92 33.46 -3.88
N SER A 313 39.80 33.22 -4.85
CA SER A 313 40.20 31.92 -5.39
C SER A 313 40.72 30.98 -4.29
N PRO A 314 40.48 29.65 -4.38
CA PRO A 314 41.10 28.71 -3.46
C PRO A 314 42.55 28.42 -3.88
N ALA A 315 43.48 28.59 -2.94
CA ALA A 315 44.81 28.04 -3.01
C ALA A 315 44.81 26.56 -2.56
N ASP A 316 45.62 25.76 -3.23
CA ASP A 316 45.99 24.39 -2.86
C ASP A 316 46.45 24.30 -1.40
N SER A 317 45.98 23.28 -0.66
CA SER A 317 46.83 22.53 0.27
C SER A 317 46.08 21.36 0.93
N SER A 318 46.62 20.17 0.67
CA SER A 318 46.47 18.94 1.43
C SER A 318 46.96 19.10 2.88
N ALA A 319 46.10 18.92 3.89
CA ALA A 319 46.47 18.39 5.20
C ALA A 319 45.22 18.23 6.09
N TYR A 320 44.96 17.01 6.55
CA TYR A 320 44.05 16.74 7.68
C TYR A 320 44.81 16.99 9.00
N PRO A 321 44.27 17.79 9.95
CA PRO A 321 44.72 17.74 11.33
C PRO A 321 43.86 16.76 12.16
N THR A 322 44.54 15.84 12.82
CA THR A 322 44.01 14.97 13.87
C THR A 322 43.69 15.81 15.12
N MET A 323 42.46 15.77 15.62
CA MET A 323 42.09 16.39 16.91
C MET A 323 41.73 15.32 17.94
N THR A 324 42.43 15.38 19.08
CA THR A 324 42.20 14.65 20.33
C THR A 324 41.00 15.22 21.07
N PRO A 325 40.18 14.40 21.78
CA PRO A 325 39.04 14.92 22.53
C PRO A 325 39.47 15.53 23.87
N SER A 326 39.07 16.78 24.10
CA SER A 326 39.09 17.47 25.39
C SER A 326 37.73 17.35 26.07
N SER A 327 37.75 17.09 27.38
CA SER A 327 36.61 16.78 28.25
C SER A 327 35.99 18.04 28.88
N ALA A 328 34.69 18.23 28.68
CA ALA A 328 33.75 18.94 29.56
C ALA A 328 32.34 18.44 29.17
N GLY A 329 31.45 17.91 30.00
CA GLY A 329 31.26 18.00 31.44
C GLY A 329 29.83 18.51 31.69
N ILE A 330 28.80 17.67 31.53
CA ILE A 330 27.41 17.96 31.96
C ILE A 330 26.79 16.69 32.56
N ALA A 331 26.24 16.85 33.77
CA ALA A 331 25.81 15.83 34.70
C ALA A 331 24.43 15.19 34.39
N ALA A 332 24.30 13.90 34.71
CA ALA A 332 23.04 13.14 34.68
C ALA A 332 22.38 13.08 36.08
N PRO A 333 21.04 12.99 36.19
CA PRO A 333 20.35 12.91 37.46
C PRO A 333 20.45 11.51 38.08
N THR A 334 20.57 11.52 39.40
CA THR A 334 20.88 10.40 40.30
C THR A 334 19.66 9.53 40.62
N GLY A 335 19.85 8.21 40.64
CA GLY A 335 18.94 7.30 41.33
C GLY A 335 19.08 5.85 40.92
N TYR A 336 20.18 5.19 41.32
CA TYR A 336 20.32 3.77 41.72
C TYR A 336 21.76 3.58 42.25
N PRO A 337 22.00 2.74 43.27
CA PRO A 337 23.17 2.84 44.13
C PRO A 337 24.49 2.47 43.44
N ALA A 338 25.53 3.24 43.75
CA ALA A 338 26.89 3.06 43.27
C ALA A 338 27.52 1.77 43.83
N ALA A 339 28.01 0.90 42.95
CA ALA A 339 28.92 -0.17 43.34
C ALA A 339 30.31 0.45 43.59
N ALA A 340 30.78 0.28 44.82
CA ALA A 340 32.05 0.79 45.32
C ALA A 340 33.25 0.22 44.55
N THR A 341 34.24 1.09 44.31
CA THR A 341 35.63 0.72 44.06
C THR A 341 36.16 -0.09 45.24
N GLY A 342 36.33 -1.40 45.05
CA GLY A 342 36.96 -2.30 46.01
C GLY A 342 38.20 -2.94 45.39
N SER A 343 39.36 -2.61 45.95
CA SER A 343 40.61 -3.32 45.76
C SER A 343 40.48 -4.79 46.15
N SER A 344 41.06 -5.67 45.32
CA SER A 344 41.61 -6.99 45.66
C SER A 344 41.02 -7.70 46.90
N SER A 345 40.10 -8.63 46.67
CA SER A 345 39.92 -9.78 47.56
C SER A 345 39.58 -11.03 46.73
N SER A 346 40.46 -12.01 46.84
CA SER A 346 40.35 -13.40 46.38
C SER A 346 38.95 -13.98 46.62
N GLY A 347 38.30 -14.39 45.53
CA GLY A 347 37.07 -15.18 45.53
C GLY A 347 37.13 -16.15 44.34
N SER A 348 37.17 -17.43 44.67
CA SER A 348 37.38 -18.59 43.81
C SER A 348 36.44 -18.72 42.60
N SER A 349 37.05 -19.16 41.50
CA SER A 349 36.56 -19.33 40.14
C SER A 349 35.34 -20.22 39.92
N SER A 350 34.45 -19.77 39.05
CA SER A 350 34.02 -20.53 37.85
C SER A 350 34.55 -19.73 36.64
N GLY A 351 35.73 -19.97 36.09
CA GLY A 351 36.13 -21.20 35.41
C GLY A 351 36.35 -20.98 33.90
N ASP A 352 35.74 -19.96 33.28
CA ASP A 352 35.75 -19.80 31.81
C ASP A 352 35.79 -18.32 31.30
N GLY A 353 36.37 -17.40 32.07
CA GLY A 353 36.49 -16.00 31.64
C GLY A 353 37.68 -15.77 30.70
N ILE A 354 37.43 -15.43 29.43
CA ILE A 354 38.47 -14.99 28.50
C ILE A 354 38.86 -13.54 28.81
N THR A 355 40.16 -13.22 28.90
CA THR A 355 40.70 -11.86 29.02
C THR A 355 41.27 -11.40 27.68
N CYS A 356 41.05 -10.16 27.23
CA CYS A 356 41.52 -9.72 25.91
C CYS A 356 42.78 -8.85 26.00
N SER A 357 43.69 -8.99 25.02
CA SER A 357 44.88 -8.15 24.92
C SER A 357 44.51 -6.73 24.48
N SER A 358 45.35 -5.74 24.80
CA SER A 358 45.12 -4.34 24.43
C SER A 358 45.10 -4.10 22.91
N ASP A 359 45.78 -4.93 22.13
CA ASP A 359 45.79 -4.89 20.66
C ASP A 359 44.66 -5.72 20.01
N ALA A 360 43.80 -6.35 20.83
CA ALA A 360 42.70 -7.22 20.44
C ALA A 360 43.08 -8.43 19.55
N LYS A 361 44.37 -8.76 19.42
CA LYS A 361 44.87 -9.90 18.61
C LYS A 361 45.08 -11.15 19.43
N GLN A 362 45.01 -11.07 20.76
CA GLN A 362 45.22 -12.20 21.65
C GLN A 362 44.13 -12.28 22.72
N TYR A 363 43.90 -13.50 23.18
CA TYR A 363 43.02 -13.79 24.30
C TYR A 363 43.81 -14.58 25.34
N GLY A 364 43.63 -14.22 26.60
CA GLY A 364 44.23 -14.82 27.78
C GLY A 364 43.22 -15.73 28.46
N GLN A 365 43.64 -16.95 28.76
CA GLN A 365 42.89 -17.86 29.61
C GLN A 365 43.74 -18.20 30.83
N GLU A 366 43.13 -18.18 32.00
CA GLU A 366 43.83 -18.55 33.23
C GLU A 366 43.99 -20.07 33.30
N VAL A 367 45.23 -20.55 33.31
CA VAL A 367 45.56 -21.97 33.44
C VAL A 367 46.53 -22.10 34.61
N ALA A 368 46.11 -22.82 35.66
CA ALA A 368 46.91 -23.06 36.87
C ALA A 368 47.45 -21.77 37.55
N GLY A 369 46.62 -20.71 37.62
CA GLY A 369 46.97 -19.44 38.28
C GLY A 369 47.89 -18.53 37.48
N SER A 370 48.10 -18.81 36.18
CA SER A 370 48.87 -17.96 35.26
C SER A 370 48.08 -17.71 33.97
N MET A 371 48.11 -16.46 33.49
CA MET A 371 47.41 -16.05 32.27
C MET A 371 48.18 -16.52 31.03
N VAL A 372 47.59 -17.42 30.25
CA VAL A 372 48.18 -17.93 29.00
C VAL A 372 47.56 -17.20 27.82
N TRP A 373 48.37 -16.40 27.12
CA TRP A 373 47.95 -15.65 25.93
C TRP A 373 48.02 -16.50 24.66
N ARG A 374 46.96 -16.44 23.86
CA ARG A 374 46.83 -17.13 22.58
C ARG A 374 46.37 -16.16 21.51
N ASN A 375 46.91 -16.29 20.30
CA ASN A 375 46.42 -15.50 19.16
C ASN A 375 44.97 -15.87 18.84
N VAL A 376 44.16 -14.86 18.55
CA VAL A 376 42.83 -15.08 17.98
C VAL A 376 42.96 -15.61 16.54
N ALA A 377 41.97 -16.35 16.07
CA ALA A 377 41.94 -16.88 14.71
C ALA A 377 42.03 -15.75 13.66
N ALA A 378 42.57 -16.06 12.47
CA ALA A 378 42.59 -15.10 11.37
C ALA A 378 41.17 -14.59 11.06
N GLY A 379 41.00 -13.27 11.00
CA GLY A 379 39.69 -12.63 10.81
C GLY A 379 38.86 -12.42 12.08
N THR A 380 39.38 -12.75 13.27
CA THR A 380 38.75 -12.43 14.56
C THR A 380 39.56 -11.42 15.39
N SER A 381 38.95 -10.92 16.46
CA SER A 381 39.53 -10.01 17.46
C SER A 381 38.92 -10.31 18.84
N CYS A 382 39.69 -10.15 19.91
CA CYS A 382 39.21 -10.31 21.29
C CYS A 382 38.84 -8.94 21.87
N GLN A 383 37.59 -8.73 22.26
CA GLN A 383 37.14 -7.57 23.03
C GLN A 383 36.08 -7.97 24.07
N ASN A 384 36.08 -7.30 25.23
CA ASN A 384 35.12 -7.53 26.33
C ASN A 384 35.01 -9.01 26.75
N GLY A 385 36.13 -9.74 26.70
CA GLY A 385 36.18 -11.17 27.04
C GLY A 385 35.50 -12.10 26.02
N GLN A 386 35.34 -11.66 24.76
CA GLN A 386 34.78 -12.48 23.69
C GLN A 386 35.61 -12.39 22.40
N ILE A 387 35.70 -13.51 21.67
CA ILE A 387 36.35 -13.57 20.35
C ILE A 387 35.28 -13.33 19.28
N VAL A 388 35.35 -12.20 18.60
CA VAL A 388 34.38 -11.76 17.58
C VAL A 388 35.03 -11.67 16.20
N LYS A 389 34.28 -11.88 15.12
CA LYS A 389 34.81 -11.66 13.77
C LYS A 389 35.03 -10.16 13.54
N ARG A 390 36.22 -9.79 13.05
CA ARG A 390 36.62 -8.40 12.77
C ARG A 390 35.65 -7.70 11.80
N SER A 391 35.08 -8.45 10.86
CA SER A 391 34.08 -7.93 9.92
C SER A 391 32.78 -7.49 10.61
N LEU A 392 32.28 -8.24 11.60
CA LEU A 392 31.06 -7.88 12.33
C LEU A 392 31.22 -6.57 13.12
N MET A 393 32.37 -6.37 13.76
CA MET A 393 32.63 -5.15 14.54
C MET A 393 32.77 -3.92 13.65
N ARG A 394 33.47 -4.06 12.52
CA ARG A 394 33.58 -3.00 11.51
C ARG A 394 32.19 -2.60 11.00
N THR A 395 31.38 -3.59 10.62
CA THR A 395 30.06 -3.37 10.08
C THR A 395 29.10 -2.75 11.09
N PHE A 396 29.09 -3.20 12.35
CA PHE A 396 28.29 -2.59 13.39
C PHE A 396 28.71 -1.14 13.68
N SER A 397 30.02 -0.88 13.71
CA SER A 397 30.54 0.48 13.86
C SER A 397 30.08 1.39 12.72
N PHE A 398 30.15 0.89 11.47
CA PHE A 398 29.65 1.61 10.31
C PHE A 398 28.14 1.85 10.39
N PHE A 399 27.36 0.85 10.80
CA PHE A 399 25.92 1.00 11.02
C PHE A 399 25.62 2.11 12.02
N ARG A 400 26.29 2.10 13.17
CA ARG A 400 26.07 3.07 14.25
C ARG A 400 26.45 4.50 13.86
N HIS A 401 27.55 4.70 13.14
CA HIS A 401 28.06 6.05 12.85
C HIS A 401 27.56 6.63 11.52
N GLU A 402 27.32 5.79 10.52
CA GLU A 402 26.92 6.23 9.18
C GLU A 402 25.46 5.85 8.88
N THR A 403 25.08 4.59 9.02
CA THR A 403 23.71 4.15 8.66
C THR A 403 22.63 4.79 9.53
N VAL A 404 22.82 4.84 10.85
CA VAL A 404 21.85 5.44 11.79
C VAL A 404 21.61 6.93 11.48
N GLN A 405 22.68 7.65 11.10
CA GLN A 405 22.59 9.06 10.72
C GLN A 405 21.77 9.25 9.44
N CYS A 406 21.96 8.35 8.48
CA CYS A 406 21.24 8.31 7.22
C CYS A 406 19.73 8.02 7.40
N VAL A 407 19.37 6.98 8.17
CA VAL A 407 17.95 6.59 8.36
C VAL A 407 17.16 7.57 9.20
N SER A 408 17.82 8.26 10.14
CA SER A 408 17.20 9.27 11.02
C SER A 408 17.06 10.64 10.33
N GLY A 409 17.66 10.82 9.15
CA GLY A 409 17.54 12.03 8.33
C GLY A 409 18.00 13.29 9.08
N TYR A 410 17.08 14.23 9.28
CA TYR A 410 17.32 15.51 9.97
C TYR A 410 16.94 15.50 11.44
N PHE A 411 16.41 14.38 11.95
CA PHE A 411 15.83 14.32 13.29
C PHE A 411 16.67 13.42 14.19
N HIS A 412 16.51 13.61 15.50
CA HIS A 412 16.89 12.61 16.49
C HIS A 412 15.78 11.57 16.55
N ASP A 413 16.14 10.29 16.57
CA ASP A 413 15.16 9.21 16.51
C ASP A 413 15.50 8.15 17.58
N PRO A 414 14.77 8.14 18.72
CA PRO A 414 15.03 7.21 19.81
C PRO A 414 14.99 5.74 19.39
N LEU A 415 14.26 5.41 18.31
CA LEU A 415 14.28 4.08 17.73
C LEU A 415 15.71 3.69 17.31
N TRP A 416 16.35 4.52 16.50
CA TRP A 416 17.67 4.22 15.92
C TRP A 416 18.81 4.55 16.86
N ASP A 417 18.69 5.64 17.62
CA ASP A 417 19.73 6.11 18.54
C ASP A 417 19.85 5.24 19.79
N ARG A 418 18.79 4.49 20.14
CA ARG A 418 18.74 3.69 21.37
C ARG A 418 18.16 2.29 21.17
N LEU A 419 16.89 2.15 20.78
CA LEU A 419 16.19 0.86 20.83
C LEU A 419 16.86 -0.21 19.94
N VAL A 420 17.12 0.11 18.69
CA VAL A 420 17.76 -0.79 17.72
C VAL A 420 19.16 -1.20 18.17
N LEU A 421 19.93 -0.27 18.75
CA LEU A 421 21.28 -0.54 19.28
C LEU A 421 21.24 -1.42 20.54
N GLN A 422 20.23 -1.26 21.39
CA GLN A 422 20.03 -2.13 22.56
C GLN A 422 19.65 -3.54 22.12
N CYS A 423 18.74 -3.67 21.15
CA CYS A 423 18.36 -4.97 20.59
C CYS A 423 19.51 -5.68 19.86
N TYR A 424 20.50 -4.96 19.33
CA TYR A 424 21.71 -5.58 18.75
C TYR A 424 22.46 -6.47 19.76
N GLU A 425 22.53 -6.02 21.01
CA GLU A 425 23.26 -6.73 22.07
C GLU A 425 22.48 -7.94 22.57
N SER A 426 21.16 -7.83 22.73
CA SER A 426 20.33 -8.90 23.30
C SER A 426 19.80 -9.90 22.28
N GLU A 427 19.52 -9.50 21.04
CA GLU A 427 18.71 -10.29 20.09
C GLU A 427 19.51 -10.74 18.85
N PRO A 428 19.73 -12.06 18.65
CA PRO A 428 20.48 -12.58 17.50
C PRO A 428 19.91 -12.18 16.14
N ALA A 429 18.57 -12.17 15.99
CA ALA A 429 17.90 -11.78 14.75
C ALA A 429 18.25 -10.35 14.35
N VAL A 430 18.15 -9.42 15.31
CA VAL A 430 18.46 -8.00 15.12
C VAL A 430 19.95 -7.79 14.86
N ARG A 431 20.82 -8.53 15.56
CA ARG A 431 22.27 -8.51 15.32
C ARG A 431 22.62 -8.88 13.89
N HIS A 432 22.02 -9.94 13.35
CA HIS A 432 22.21 -10.34 11.96
C HIS A 432 21.65 -9.31 10.98
N ALA A 433 20.47 -8.76 11.24
CA ALA A 433 19.85 -7.75 10.38
C ALA A 433 20.67 -6.45 10.31
N ILE A 434 21.15 -5.94 11.46
CA ILE A 434 22.02 -4.75 11.54
C ILE A 434 23.32 -4.96 10.77
N ASN A 435 23.93 -6.15 10.93
CA ASN A 435 25.15 -6.47 10.17
C ASN A 435 24.86 -6.58 8.66
N ALA A 436 23.70 -7.07 8.26
CA ALA A 436 23.31 -7.11 6.86
C ALA A 436 23.18 -5.69 6.27
N VAL A 437 22.42 -4.81 6.94
CA VAL A 437 22.19 -3.43 6.50
C VAL A 437 23.48 -2.62 6.52
N GLY A 438 24.26 -2.70 7.60
CA GLY A 438 25.52 -1.99 7.75
C GLY A 438 26.53 -2.37 6.67
N ALA A 439 26.66 -3.67 6.38
CA ALA A 439 27.63 -4.14 5.40
C ALA A 439 27.21 -3.75 3.98
N LEU A 440 25.93 -3.87 3.66
CA LEU A 440 25.42 -3.46 2.35
C LEU A 440 25.57 -1.95 2.12
N HIS A 441 25.30 -1.14 3.15
CA HIS A 441 25.50 0.31 3.07
C HIS A 441 27.00 0.64 2.87
N GLU A 442 27.89 -0.03 3.60
CA GLU A 442 29.33 0.15 3.47
C GLU A 442 29.83 -0.24 2.07
N GLU A 443 29.40 -1.39 1.54
CA GLU A 443 29.75 -1.84 0.19
C GLU A 443 29.30 -0.84 -0.88
N ARG A 444 28.11 -0.28 -0.73
CA ARG A 444 27.58 0.73 -1.65
C ARG A 444 28.36 2.04 -1.57
N PHE A 445 28.66 2.50 -0.36
CA PHE A 445 29.47 3.70 -0.14
C PHE A 445 30.88 3.59 -0.76
N LEU A 446 31.53 2.45 -0.53
CA LEU A 446 32.84 2.14 -1.11
C LEU A 446 32.77 1.97 -2.63
N GLY A 447 31.68 1.35 -3.13
CA GLY A 447 31.43 1.19 -4.57
C GLY A 447 31.34 2.54 -5.29
N ILE A 448 30.62 3.51 -4.74
CA ILE A 448 30.51 4.86 -5.31
C ILE A 448 31.89 5.54 -5.39
N SER A 449 32.68 5.45 -4.33
CA SER A 449 34.04 6.02 -4.30
C SER A 449 34.94 5.34 -5.33
N THR A 450 34.88 4.01 -5.42
CA THR A 450 35.64 3.20 -6.37
C THR A 450 35.29 3.52 -7.82
N THR A 451 33.99 3.71 -8.14
CA THR A 451 33.54 4.13 -9.48
C THR A 451 34.09 5.50 -9.86
N LYS A 452 34.09 6.46 -8.92
CA LYS A 452 34.66 7.81 -9.15
C LYS A 452 36.15 7.76 -9.45
N ASP A 453 36.86 6.82 -8.81
CA ASP A 453 38.30 6.62 -8.99
C ASP A 453 38.64 5.69 -10.19
N GLY A 454 37.65 5.26 -10.97
CA GLY A 454 37.84 4.36 -12.12
C GLY A 454 38.22 2.92 -11.76
N GLY A 455 38.00 2.52 -10.51
CA GLY A 455 38.30 1.19 -9.99
C GLY A 455 37.19 0.16 -10.26
N ASP A 456 37.52 -1.11 -10.02
CA ASP A 456 36.60 -2.24 -10.19
C ASP A 456 35.72 -2.46 -8.95
N VAL A 457 34.43 -2.13 -9.08
CA VAL A 457 33.40 -2.25 -8.02
C VAL A 457 33.18 -3.70 -7.58
N SER A 458 33.47 -4.69 -8.43
CA SER A 458 33.27 -6.11 -8.10
C SER A 458 34.15 -6.56 -6.92
N LYS A 459 35.29 -5.89 -6.71
CA LYS A 459 36.21 -6.14 -5.59
C LYS A 459 35.68 -5.66 -4.24
N VAL A 460 34.67 -4.80 -4.25
CA VAL A 460 34.03 -4.25 -3.05
C VAL A 460 32.83 -5.10 -2.64
N ARG A 461 32.12 -5.70 -3.60
CA ARG A 461 30.93 -6.53 -3.34
C ARG A 461 31.30 -7.86 -2.72
N THR A 462 30.65 -8.22 -1.62
CA THR A 462 30.86 -9.52 -0.96
C THR A 462 29.53 -10.26 -0.78
N SER A 463 29.58 -11.56 -0.49
CA SER A 463 28.38 -12.33 -0.13
C SER A 463 27.92 -12.07 1.31
N PHE A 464 28.69 -11.33 2.11
CA PHE A 464 28.46 -11.17 3.53
C PHE A 464 27.11 -10.51 3.89
N PRO A 465 26.67 -9.41 3.24
CA PRO A 465 25.39 -8.79 3.58
C PRO A 465 24.20 -9.74 3.38
N VAL A 466 24.16 -10.44 2.24
CA VAL A 466 23.10 -11.41 1.90
C VAL A 466 23.12 -12.61 2.84
N MET A 467 24.31 -13.10 3.21
CA MET A 467 24.43 -14.18 4.21
C MET A 467 23.88 -13.78 5.59
N GLN A 468 24.17 -12.55 6.05
CA GLN A 468 23.65 -12.05 7.33
C GLN A 468 22.13 -11.85 7.27
N TYR A 469 21.62 -11.34 6.15
CA TYR A 469 20.18 -11.21 5.94
C TYR A 469 19.45 -12.56 5.99
N GLY A 470 20.00 -13.58 5.31
CA GLY A 470 19.45 -14.95 5.36
C GLY A 470 19.41 -15.52 6.78
N LYS A 471 20.43 -15.24 7.60
CA LYS A 471 20.42 -15.62 9.03
C LYS A 471 19.39 -14.85 9.83
N ALA A 472 19.25 -13.55 9.61
CA ALA A 472 18.25 -12.72 10.26
C ALA A 472 16.83 -13.25 9.99
N LEU A 473 16.54 -13.66 8.74
CA LEU A 473 15.27 -14.28 8.38
C LEU A 473 15.04 -15.61 9.08
N GLN A 474 16.06 -16.47 9.19
CA GLN A 474 15.97 -17.75 9.90
C GLN A 474 15.69 -17.56 11.40
N GLU A 475 16.37 -16.61 12.03
CA GLU A 475 16.15 -16.27 13.45
C GLU A 475 14.75 -15.67 13.66
N LEU A 476 14.31 -14.75 12.79
CA LEU A 476 12.95 -14.20 12.85
C LEU A 476 11.90 -15.30 12.70
N GLN A 477 12.08 -16.23 11.76
CA GLN A 477 11.21 -17.40 11.61
C GLN A 477 11.18 -18.27 12.87
N SER A 478 12.30 -18.39 13.59
CA SER A 478 12.36 -19.12 14.86
C SER A 478 11.58 -18.38 15.95
N ILE A 479 11.76 -17.06 16.07
CA ILE A 479 11.01 -16.19 17.00
C ILE A 479 9.50 -16.32 16.76
N LEU A 480 9.06 -16.27 15.50
CA LEU A 480 7.66 -16.39 15.12
C LEU A 480 7.03 -17.75 15.44
N ARG A 481 7.84 -18.81 15.61
CA ARG A 481 7.38 -20.15 16.02
C ARG A 481 7.33 -20.33 17.54
N GLY A 482 7.90 -19.41 18.30
CA GLY A 482 7.91 -19.44 19.76
C GLY A 482 6.55 -19.15 20.38
N GLU A 483 6.36 -19.53 21.64
CA GLU A 483 5.09 -19.33 22.36
C GLU A 483 4.94 -17.90 22.93
N ASN A 484 6.06 -17.23 23.27
CA ASN A 484 6.10 -15.86 23.79
C ASN A 484 6.79 -14.91 22.82
N VAL A 485 6.02 -14.38 21.87
CA VAL A 485 6.54 -13.56 20.78
C VAL A 485 6.43 -12.07 21.12
N SER A 486 7.57 -11.37 21.17
CA SER A 486 7.59 -9.91 21.34
C SER A 486 7.29 -9.21 20.01
N VAL A 487 6.20 -8.44 19.97
CA VAL A 487 5.82 -7.65 18.78
C VAL A 487 6.87 -6.59 18.48
N ASP A 488 7.38 -5.92 19.52
CA ASP A 488 8.39 -4.88 19.35
C ASP A 488 9.64 -5.44 18.66
N LEU A 489 10.06 -6.66 19.03
CA LEU A 489 11.18 -7.34 18.41
C LEU A 489 10.91 -7.67 16.94
N ILE A 490 9.72 -8.17 16.62
CA ILE A 490 9.32 -8.41 15.22
C ILE A 490 9.37 -7.10 14.43
N MET A 491 8.82 -6.02 14.97
CA MET A 491 8.80 -4.72 14.31
C MET A 491 10.20 -4.19 14.07
N VAL A 492 11.12 -4.30 15.03
CA VAL A 492 12.54 -3.95 14.84
C VAL A 492 13.16 -4.76 13.69
N CYS A 493 12.91 -6.07 13.64
CA CYS A 493 13.40 -6.93 12.56
C CYS A 493 12.83 -6.49 11.21
N ILE A 494 11.51 -6.28 11.11
CA ILE A 494 10.83 -5.84 9.89
C ILE A 494 11.42 -4.51 9.41
N LEU A 495 11.56 -3.51 10.28
CA LEU A 495 12.12 -2.21 9.90
C LEU A 495 13.53 -2.35 9.31
N LEU A 496 14.41 -3.13 9.94
CA LEU A 496 15.75 -3.39 9.41
C LEU A 496 15.72 -4.14 8.07
N MET A 497 14.79 -5.07 7.89
CA MET A 497 14.62 -5.81 6.64
C MET A 497 14.10 -4.90 5.51
N VAL A 498 13.17 -3.98 5.80
CA VAL A 498 12.74 -2.94 4.84
C VAL A 498 13.94 -2.13 4.35
N HIS A 499 14.79 -1.65 5.26
CA HIS A 499 15.99 -0.90 4.87
C HIS A 499 16.98 -1.74 4.07
N PHE A 500 17.15 -3.02 4.40
CA PHE A 500 18.01 -3.93 3.62
C PHE A 500 17.49 -4.11 2.20
N GLU A 501 16.21 -4.45 2.03
CA GLU A 501 15.63 -4.69 0.70
C GLU A 501 15.62 -3.43 -0.15
N SER A 502 15.34 -2.27 0.45
CA SER A 502 15.41 -1.00 -0.26
C SER A 502 16.84 -0.59 -0.63
N LEU A 503 17.86 -0.90 0.18
CA LEU A 503 19.27 -0.71 -0.22
C LEU A 503 19.70 -1.61 -1.38
N ARG A 504 19.07 -2.79 -1.49
CA ARG A 504 19.22 -3.70 -2.63
C ARG A 504 18.38 -3.30 -3.84
N GLU A 505 17.57 -2.24 -3.71
CA GLU A 505 16.67 -1.75 -4.75
C GLU A 505 15.54 -2.76 -5.04
N CYS A 506 15.23 -3.63 -4.07
CA CYS A 506 14.15 -4.61 -4.09
C CYS A 506 12.92 -4.04 -3.36
N PHE A 507 12.13 -3.19 -4.03
CA PHE A 507 11.01 -2.54 -3.35
C PHE A 507 9.86 -3.49 -3.00
N VAL A 508 9.49 -4.43 -3.87
CA VAL A 508 8.36 -5.34 -3.57
C VAL A 508 8.58 -6.06 -2.23
N PRO A 509 9.74 -6.71 -1.98
CA PRO A 509 10.03 -7.26 -0.65
C PRO A 509 9.95 -6.24 0.49
N ALA A 510 10.46 -5.01 0.28
CA ALA A 510 10.38 -3.94 1.27
C ALA A 510 8.92 -3.58 1.60
N LEU A 511 8.06 -3.48 0.59
CA LEU A 511 6.65 -3.21 0.78
C LEU A 511 5.94 -4.36 1.48
N VAL A 512 6.25 -5.61 1.12
CA VAL A 512 5.60 -6.75 1.77
C VAL A 512 5.96 -6.81 3.26
N HIS A 513 7.19 -6.43 3.64
CA HIS A 513 7.56 -6.25 5.05
C HIS A 513 6.68 -5.20 5.76
N VAL A 514 6.41 -4.06 5.11
CA VAL A 514 5.49 -3.02 5.64
C VAL A 514 4.06 -3.55 5.76
N GLU A 515 3.52 -4.20 4.73
CA GLU A 515 2.17 -4.77 4.73
C GLU A 515 1.99 -5.84 5.80
N ASN A 516 3.01 -6.69 6.01
CA ASN A 516 2.99 -7.69 7.06
C ASN A 516 2.98 -7.08 8.46
N ALA A 517 3.73 -5.99 8.68
CA ALA A 517 3.66 -5.26 9.94
C ALA A 517 2.28 -4.64 10.16
N ILE A 518 1.66 -4.04 9.13
CA ILE A 518 0.30 -3.49 9.21
C ILE A 518 -0.72 -4.60 9.53
N ARG A 519 -0.63 -5.76 8.87
CA ARG A 519 -1.48 -6.92 9.18
C ARG A 519 -1.30 -7.42 10.61
N LEU A 520 -0.06 -7.48 11.09
CA LEU A 520 0.25 -7.86 12.48
C LEU A 520 -0.41 -6.90 13.47
N LEU A 521 -0.34 -5.60 13.19
CA LEU A 521 -0.97 -4.54 13.97
C LEU A 521 -2.50 -4.61 14.03
N HIS A 522 -3.16 -5.13 13.00
CA HIS A 522 -4.62 -5.32 12.95
C HIS A 522 -5.09 -6.68 13.49
N SER A 523 -4.18 -7.63 13.72
CA SER A 523 -4.55 -8.96 14.20
C SER A 523 -5.02 -8.94 15.66
N SER A 524 -6.30 -9.26 15.89
CA SER A 524 -6.99 -9.10 17.18
C SER A 524 -6.81 -10.27 18.15
N ALA A 525 -6.17 -11.37 17.74
CA ALA A 525 -6.11 -12.62 18.50
C ALA A 525 -4.84 -12.82 19.36
N SER A 526 -3.73 -12.13 19.07
CA SER A 526 -2.44 -12.40 19.75
C SER A 526 -1.69 -11.15 20.24
N PHE A 527 -2.04 -9.95 19.78
CA PHE A 527 -1.20 -8.77 19.95
C PHE A 527 -2.03 -7.52 20.32
N ASP A 528 -1.75 -6.93 21.48
CA ASP A 528 -2.38 -5.66 21.88
C ASP A 528 -1.57 -4.50 21.29
N ALA A 529 -2.06 -3.98 20.17
CA ALA A 529 -1.61 -2.75 19.50
C ALA A 529 -1.16 -1.63 20.44
N ARG A 530 -1.86 -1.45 21.56
CA ARG A 530 -1.61 -0.38 22.55
C ARG A 530 -0.37 -0.61 23.40
N LYS A 531 0.19 -1.82 23.38
CA LYS A 531 1.39 -2.19 24.14
C LYS A 531 2.68 -2.06 23.33
N ILE A 532 2.56 -1.75 22.03
CA ILE A 532 3.71 -1.61 21.14
C ILE A 532 4.40 -0.27 21.41
N ASP A 533 5.74 -0.27 21.35
CA ASP A 533 6.51 0.96 21.46
C ASP A 533 6.07 1.98 20.39
N GLN A 534 5.69 3.18 20.83
CA GLN A 534 5.16 4.20 19.94
C GLN A 534 6.17 4.64 18.86
N ASN A 535 7.47 4.57 19.14
CA ASN A 535 8.50 4.93 18.17
C ASN A 535 8.56 3.92 17.01
N LEU A 536 8.31 2.64 17.28
CA LEU A 536 8.18 1.61 16.23
C LEU A 536 6.97 1.87 15.34
N LEU A 537 5.82 2.19 15.95
CA LEU A 537 4.62 2.55 15.20
C LEU A 537 4.84 3.80 14.33
N ARG A 538 5.46 4.85 14.88
CA ARG A 538 5.80 6.07 14.13
C ARG A 538 6.81 5.82 13.02
N ALA A 539 7.76 4.91 13.20
CA ALA A 539 8.68 4.50 12.14
C ALA A 539 7.97 3.74 11.02
N LEU A 540 7.06 2.83 11.36
CA LEU A 540 6.27 2.11 10.37
C LEU A 540 5.32 3.05 9.62
N MET A 541 4.67 4.00 10.30
CA MET A 541 3.82 5.01 9.67
C MET A 541 4.58 5.84 8.65
N ARG A 542 5.83 6.22 8.94
CA ARG A 542 6.70 6.93 7.99
C ARG A 542 6.98 6.11 6.72
N LEU A 543 7.20 4.80 6.85
CA LEU A 543 7.34 3.88 5.70
C LEU A 543 6.03 3.71 4.93
N ASP A 544 4.90 3.62 5.64
CA ASP A 544 3.56 3.50 5.07
C ASP A 544 3.20 4.73 4.21
N ILE A 545 3.53 5.93 4.69
CA ILE A 545 3.35 7.18 3.95
C ILE A 545 4.22 7.19 2.69
N GLN A 546 5.51 6.83 2.78
CA GLN A 546 6.38 6.75 1.61
C GLN A 546 5.85 5.77 0.56
N GLY A 547 5.34 4.62 1.02
CA GLY A 547 4.64 3.67 0.17
C GLY A 547 3.49 4.34 -0.60
N ALA A 548 2.60 5.06 0.10
CA ALA A 548 1.45 5.73 -0.52
C ALA A 548 1.80 6.92 -1.44
N LEU A 549 2.97 7.53 -1.25
CA LEU A 549 3.47 8.64 -2.09
C LEU A 549 4.17 8.14 -3.36
N TYR A 550 5.01 7.10 -3.26
CA TYR A 550 5.79 6.60 -4.39
C TYR A 550 5.05 5.56 -5.23
N LEU A 551 4.16 4.78 -4.60
CA LEU A 551 3.26 3.87 -5.30
C LEU A 551 1.94 4.55 -5.60
N ALA A 552 1.70 4.80 -6.88
CA ALA A 552 0.41 5.27 -7.34
C ALA A 552 -0.70 4.34 -6.83
N THR A 553 -1.78 4.96 -6.34
CA THR A 553 -3.03 4.32 -5.86
C THR A 553 -2.93 3.44 -4.61
N ARG A 554 -1.77 3.33 -3.94
CA ARG A 554 -1.69 2.62 -2.65
C ARG A 554 -2.35 3.43 -1.52
N VAL A 555 -3.29 2.80 -0.82
CA VAL A 555 -3.93 3.34 0.39
C VAL A 555 -3.03 3.08 1.61
N PRO A 556 -2.70 4.10 2.43
CA PRO A 556 -1.96 3.88 3.68
C PRO A 556 -2.81 3.15 4.72
N GLY A 557 -2.23 2.14 5.37
CA GLY A 557 -2.93 1.27 6.32
C GLY A 557 -2.96 1.77 7.77
N LEU A 558 -2.24 2.84 8.08
CA LEU A 558 -2.06 3.34 9.47
C LEU A 558 -2.73 4.70 9.75
N ALA A 559 -3.53 5.24 8.82
CA ALA A 559 -4.11 6.59 8.90
C ALA A 559 -4.87 6.91 10.19
N PHE A 560 -5.49 5.91 10.80
CA PHE A 560 -6.28 6.06 12.03
C PHE A 560 -5.68 5.33 13.24
N TYR A 561 -4.51 4.73 13.08
CA TYR A 561 -3.89 3.91 14.13
C TYR A 561 -3.38 4.75 15.31
N THR A 562 -2.90 5.97 15.04
CA THR A 562 -2.45 6.95 16.04
C THR A 562 -3.55 7.94 16.45
N ALA A 563 -4.82 7.66 16.11
CA ALA A 563 -5.91 8.63 16.35
C ALA A 563 -6.13 8.99 17.82
N ALA A 564 -5.81 8.10 18.76
CA ALA A 564 -5.89 8.42 20.18
C ALA A 564 -4.79 9.38 20.67
N LEU A 565 -3.70 9.56 19.91
CA LEU A 565 -2.50 10.29 20.33
C LEU A 565 -2.43 11.69 19.70
N ASP A 566 -2.65 11.79 18.38
CA ASP A 566 -2.29 12.99 17.60
C ASP A 566 -3.49 13.64 16.90
N SER A 567 -4.73 13.28 17.27
CA SER A 567 -5.94 13.88 16.68
C SER A 567 -6.19 15.31 17.11
N THR A 568 -5.69 15.72 18.28
CA THR A 568 -5.84 17.09 18.80
C THR A 568 -4.53 17.82 18.65
N LEU A 569 -4.53 18.93 17.91
CA LEU A 569 -3.34 19.77 17.76
C LEU A 569 -3.04 20.51 19.08
N PRO A 570 -1.76 20.59 19.48
CA PRO A 570 -1.37 21.36 20.65
C PRO A 570 -1.43 22.87 20.37
N VAL A 571 -1.54 23.67 21.43
CA VAL A 571 -1.47 25.14 21.32
C VAL A 571 -0.07 25.62 20.91
N ALA A 572 0.97 24.87 21.29
CA ALA A 572 2.35 25.15 20.92
C ALA A 572 3.15 23.85 20.83
N LEU A 573 4.11 23.79 19.91
CA LEU A 573 5.00 22.64 19.75
C LEU A 573 6.04 22.60 20.88
N HIS A 574 6.23 21.44 21.49
CA HIS A 574 7.28 21.22 22.49
C HIS A 574 8.65 21.10 21.83
N ASP A 575 8.77 20.23 20.82
CA ASP A 575 9.99 19.95 20.09
C ASP A 575 9.70 19.57 18.62
N LEU A 576 10.76 19.39 17.83
CA LEU A 576 10.65 19.02 16.42
C LEU A 576 10.16 17.59 16.19
N THR A 577 10.37 16.68 17.14
CA THR A 577 9.92 15.29 17.04
C THR A 577 8.40 15.22 17.11
N GLN A 578 7.79 15.93 18.07
CA GLN A 578 6.34 16.08 18.18
C GLN A 578 5.76 16.70 16.90
N ALA A 579 6.42 17.73 16.36
CA ALA A 579 5.97 18.37 15.12
C ALA A 579 5.98 17.41 13.93
N ARG A 580 7.03 16.59 13.81
CA ARG A 580 7.15 15.53 12.80
C ARG A 580 6.07 14.48 12.94
N ASP A 581 5.80 14.02 14.16
CA ASP A 581 4.84 12.96 14.44
C ASP A 581 3.40 13.40 14.11
N ILE A 582 3.02 14.61 14.57
CA ILE A 582 1.73 15.23 14.24
C ILE A 582 1.58 15.35 12.72
N LEU A 583 2.57 15.95 12.04
CA LEU A 583 2.49 16.14 10.60
C LEU A 583 2.33 14.80 9.86
N ASN A 584 3.10 13.77 10.23
CA ASN A 584 2.99 12.45 9.61
C ASN A 584 1.62 11.80 9.83
N THR A 585 1.02 11.92 11.01
CA THR A 585 -0.35 11.43 11.27
C THR A 585 -1.35 12.09 10.32
N TRP A 586 -1.27 13.42 10.15
CA TRP A 586 -2.18 14.15 9.26
C TRP A 586 -1.90 13.91 7.77
N ILE A 587 -0.65 13.68 7.37
CA ILE A 587 -0.31 13.24 6.02
C ILE A 587 -0.92 11.87 5.74
N SER A 588 -0.80 10.92 6.65
CA SER A 588 -1.37 9.58 6.48
C SER A 588 -2.89 9.63 6.28
N ARG A 589 -3.59 10.48 7.05
CA ARG A 589 -5.04 10.73 6.89
C ARG A 589 -5.40 11.41 5.58
N LEU A 590 -4.64 12.42 5.18
CA LEU A 590 -4.85 13.10 3.91
C LEU A 590 -4.68 12.11 2.76
N LEU A 591 -3.61 11.32 2.75
CA LEU A 591 -3.38 10.32 1.72
C LEU A 591 -4.47 9.24 1.72
N HIS A 592 -4.93 8.78 2.90
CA HIS A 592 -6.09 7.89 2.98
C HIS A 592 -7.33 8.54 2.35
N PHE A 593 -7.62 9.80 2.70
CA PHE A 593 -8.76 10.52 2.14
C PHE A 593 -8.67 10.64 0.60
N VAL A 594 -7.49 11.02 0.10
CA VAL A 594 -7.22 11.13 -1.33
C VAL A 594 -7.48 9.79 -2.03
N ARG A 595 -6.93 8.70 -1.50
CA ARG A 595 -7.00 7.40 -2.17
C ARG A 595 -8.34 6.69 -2.08
N VAL A 596 -9.09 6.89 -0.99
CA VAL A 596 -10.35 6.19 -0.75
C VAL A 596 -11.55 6.98 -1.26
N TYR A 597 -11.51 8.31 -1.18
CA TYR A 597 -12.65 9.17 -1.52
C TYR A 597 -12.33 10.12 -2.68
N ALA A 598 -11.29 10.94 -2.57
CA ALA A 598 -11.09 12.03 -3.54
C ALA A 598 -10.75 11.53 -4.97
N ASP A 599 -9.98 10.44 -5.09
CA ASP A 599 -9.61 9.81 -6.36
C ASP A 599 -10.85 9.33 -7.14
N GLU A 600 -11.99 9.05 -6.49
CA GLU A 600 -13.25 8.70 -7.17
C GLU A 600 -13.78 9.89 -7.99
N TYR A 601 -13.85 11.07 -7.38
CA TYR A 601 -14.34 12.29 -8.04
C TYR A 601 -13.33 12.84 -9.03
N LYS A 602 -12.04 12.76 -8.69
CA LYS A 602 -10.96 13.25 -9.56
C LYS A 602 -10.77 12.37 -10.79
N LEU A 603 -10.89 11.05 -10.67
CA LEU A 603 -10.54 10.10 -11.72
C LEU A 603 -11.72 9.38 -12.37
N ARG A 604 -12.92 9.37 -11.79
CA ARG A 604 -14.07 8.65 -12.37
C ARG A 604 -15.26 9.53 -12.64
N GLU A 605 -15.75 10.25 -11.63
CA GLU A 605 -16.98 11.04 -11.72
C GLU A 605 -16.69 12.54 -11.45
N PRO A 606 -16.11 13.26 -12.43
CA PRO A 606 -15.81 14.68 -12.31
C PRO A 606 -17.04 15.49 -11.89
N GLY A 607 -16.87 16.36 -10.89
CA GLY A 607 -17.89 17.34 -10.51
C GLY A 607 -19.04 16.81 -9.65
N ALA A 608 -19.07 15.52 -9.29
CA ALA A 608 -20.13 14.91 -8.49
C ALA A 608 -19.79 14.74 -6.99
N ALA A 609 -18.77 15.44 -6.48
CA ALA A 609 -18.32 15.26 -5.10
C ALA A 609 -19.40 15.68 -4.07
N PRO A 610 -19.77 14.80 -3.12
CA PRO A 610 -20.70 15.13 -2.05
C PRO A 610 -20.20 16.29 -1.18
N LEU A 611 -21.13 17.09 -0.66
CA LEU A 611 -20.83 18.21 0.24
C LEU A 611 -20.03 17.76 1.47
N GLU A 612 -20.26 16.54 1.94
CA GLU A 612 -19.57 15.94 3.09
C GLU A 612 -18.08 15.73 2.82
N ASP A 613 -17.73 15.26 1.62
CA ASP A 613 -16.32 15.05 1.26
C ASP A 613 -15.62 16.38 0.95
N ILE A 614 -16.33 17.34 0.35
CA ILE A 614 -15.84 18.73 0.19
C ILE A 614 -15.53 19.35 1.56
N ALA A 615 -16.45 19.21 2.52
CA ALA A 615 -16.23 19.67 3.88
C ALA A 615 -15.01 18.99 4.52
N ARG A 616 -14.86 17.67 4.33
CA ARG A 616 -13.70 16.91 4.84
C ARG A 616 -12.37 17.37 4.22
N SER A 617 -12.33 17.70 2.93
CA SER A 617 -11.15 18.32 2.30
C SER A 617 -10.83 19.67 2.93
N HIS A 618 -11.83 20.53 3.17
CA HIS A 618 -11.62 21.82 3.82
C HIS A 618 -11.12 21.67 5.26
N GLU A 619 -11.61 20.68 6.01
CA GLU A 619 -11.08 20.34 7.33
C GLU A 619 -9.60 19.94 7.25
N LEU A 620 -9.22 19.08 6.30
CA LEU A 620 -7.82 18.69 6.09
C LEU A 620 -6.94 19.90 5.73
N VAL A 621 -7.42 20.80 4.86
CA VAL A 621 -6.72 22.06 4.54
C VAL A 621 -6.53 22.90 5.80
N HIS A 622 -7.56 23.06 6.63
CA HIS A 622 -7.49 23.81 7.87
C HIS A 622 -6.48 23.21 8.85
N MET A 623 -6.49 21.89 9.02
CA MET A 623 -5.57 21.20 9.92
C MET A 623 -4.12 21.32 9.47
N VAL A 624 -3.82 21.10 8.20
CA VAL A 624 -2.45 21.23 7.68
C VAL A 624 -1.97 22.68 7.71
N THR A 625 -2.85 23.66 7.46
CA THR A 625 -2.53 25.09 7.59
C THR A 625 -2.18 25.45 9.04
N THR A 626 -2.95 24.94 10.00
CA THR A 626 -2.69 25.13 11.43
C THR A 626 -1.35 24.53 11.84
N ILE A 627 -0.98 23.37 11.29
CA ILE A 627 0.33 22.75 11.53
C ILE A 627 1.48 23.60 10.95
N ASP A 628 1.38 24.15 9.72
CA ASP A 628 2.41 25.08 9.18
C ASP A 628 2.54 26.33 10.06
N GLN A 629 1.43 26.86 10.59
CA GLN A 629 1.46 27.98 11.53
C GLN A 629 2.18 27.61 12.84
N LEU A 630 1.88 26.44 13.42
CA LEU A 630 2.58 25.96 14.61
C LEU A 630 4.09 25.80 14.37
N LEU A 631 4.50 25.31 13.20
CA LEU A 631 5.91 25.22 12.78
C LEU A 631 6.54 26.60 12.64
N TRP A 632 5.82 27.57 12.07
CA TRP A 632 6.27 28.95 11.97
C TRP A 632 6.47 29.60 13.34
N ASP A 633 5.51 29.44 14.25
CA ASP A 633 5.58 29.98 15.61
C ASP A 633 6.70 29.34 16.42
N PHE A 634 6.92 28.03 16.23
CA PHE A 634 8.07 27.32 16.80
C PHE A 634 9.38 27.92 16.29
N MET A 635 9.51 28.15 14.98
CA MET A 635 10.70 28.74 14.36
C MET A 635 11.06 30.11 14.94
N HIS A 636 10.05 30.92 15.27
CA HIS A 636 10.20 32.29 15.76
C HIS A 636 10.15 32.41 17.29
N ARG A 637 10.16 31.29 18.02
CA ARG A 637 10.11 31.31 19.49
C ARG A 637 11.33 32.05 20.05
N PRO A 638 11.14 33.09 20.89
CA PRO A 638 12.25 33.81 21.49
C PRO A 638 13.18 32.88 22.29
N GLY A 639 14.48 32.98 22.04
CA GLY A 639 15.50 32.21 22.74
C GLY A 639 15.70 30.77 22.24
N LEU A 640 14.92 30.32 21.24
CA LEU A 640 15.15 29.02 20.61
C LEU A 640 16.48 29.00 19.86
N LYS A 641 17.32 28.01 20.15
CA LYS A 641 18.58 27.77 19.44
C LYS A 641 18.52 26.40 18.79
N LEU A 642 18.39 26.38 17.46
CA LEU A 642 18.40 25.15 16.67
C LEU A 642 19.78 24.96 16.04
N SER A 643 20.30 23.73 16.09
CA SER A 643 21.44 23.31 15.28
C SER A 643 21.10 23.41 13.79
N THR A 644 22.12 23.46 12.92
CA THR A 644 21.92 23.45 11.46
C THR A 644 21.08 22.25 11.00
N ARG A 645 21.27 21.07 11.62
CA ARG A 645 20.48 19.87 11.34
C ARG A 645 19.00 20.07 11.67
N GLU A 646 18.70 20.62 12.84
CA GLU A 646 17.34 20.90 13.29
C GLU A 646 16.66 22.00 12.46
N GLN A 647 17.41 23.04 12.04
CA GLN A 647 16.92 24.07 11.12
C GLN A 647 16.47 23.45 9.79
N HIS A 648 17.26 22.52 9.25
CA HIS A 648 16.87 21.80 8.03
C HIS A 648 15.70 20.85 8.27
N GLY A 649 15.65 20.17 9.42
CA GLY A 649 14.50 19.33 9.80
C GLY A 649 13.21 20.13 9.83
N LEU A 650 13.22 21.31 10.47
CA LEU A 650 12.10 22.24 10.49
C LEU A 650 11.71 22.71 9.08
N ALA A 651 12.70 23.06 8.26
CA ALA A 651 12.48 23.46 6.88
C ALA A 651 11.81 22.34 6.04
N VAL A 652 12.25 21.08 6.20
CA VAL A 652 11.60 19.91 5.57
C VAL A 652 10.16 19.72 6.04
N LEU A 653 9.87 19.89 7.33
CA LEU A 653 8.48 19.79 7.82
C LEU A 653 7.59 20.87 7.20
N ARG A 654 8.10 22.09 7.07
CA ARG A 654 7.34 23.20 6.46
C ARG A 654 7.10 22.98 4.96
N SER A 655 8.10 22.51 4.21
CA SER A 655 7.88 22.19 2.79
C SER A 655 6.83 21.08 2.62
N ARG A 656 6.87 20.04 3.46
CA ARG A 656 5.86 18.97 3.48
C ARG A 656 4.47 19.50 3.84
N ALA A 657 4.34 20.33 4.88
CA ALA A 657 3.06 20.93 5.25
C ALA A 657 2.46 21.74 4.09
N LYS A 658 3.27 22.53 3.38
CA LYS A 658 2.84 23.29 2.20
C LYS A 658 2.40 22.39 1.04
N CYS A 659 3.17 21.34 0.71
CA CYS A 659 2.76 20.36 -0.30
C CYS A 659 1.40 19.74 0.06
N ASN A 660 1.23 19.32 1.31
CA ASN A 660 0.02 18.65 1.76
C ASN A 660 -1.19 19.60 1.84
N ARG A 661 -0.99 20.89 2.11
CA ARG A 661 -2.04 21.91 2.01
C ARG A 661 -2.56 22.02 0.58
N ILE A 662 -1.64 22.07 -0.40
CA ILE A 662 -2.00 22.12 -1.83
C ILE A 662 -2.75 20.84 -2.24
N VAL A 663 -2.25 19.67 -1.85
CA VAL A 663 -2.91 18.38 -2.12
C VAL A 663 -4.32 18.36 -1.51
N ALA A 664 -4.47 18.72 -0.23
CA ALA A 664 -5.76 18.73 0.45
C ALA A 664 -6.77 19.65 -0.25
N ALA A 665 -6.32 20.82 -0.72
CA ALA A 665 -7.20 21.79 -1.37
C ALA A 665 -7.57 21.41 -2.81
N CYS A 666 -6.70 20.68 -3.52
CA CYS A 666 -6.93 20.33 -4.93
C CYS A 666 -7.47 18.91 -5.14
N CYS A 667 -7.40 18.02 -4.14
CA CYS A 667 -7.63 16.59 -4.36
C CYS A 667 -9.02 16.17 -4.82
N ILE A 668 -10.05 16.95 -4.50
CA ILE A 668 -11.45 16.66 -4.90
C ILE A 668 -11.77 17.16 -6.30
N TYR A 669 -11.02 18.15 -6.79
CA TYR A 669 -11.25 18.74 -8.09
C TYR A 669 -10.62 17.89 -9.18
N ALA A 670 -11.35 17.71 -10.27
CA ALA A 670 -10.88 16.91 -11.40
C ALA A 670 -9.84 17.69 -12.22
N GLU A 671 -9.95 19.02 -12.24
CA GLU A 671 -9.11 19.93 -12.99
C GLU A 671 -7.72 20.12 -12.37
N ALA A 672 -6.67 19.80 -13.14
CA ALA A 672 -5.28 20.05 -12.78
C ALA A 672 -4.91 21.54 -12.88
N THR A 673 -5.73 22.39 -13.48
CA THR A 673 -5.60 23.85 -13.43
C THR A 673 -5.75 24.43 -12.01
N MET A 674 -6.43 23.72 -11.10
CA MET A 674 -6.67 24.20 -9.73
C MET A 674 -5.37 24.45 -8.93
N TYR A 675 -4.28 23.80 -9.33
CA TYR A 675 -2.95 24.01 -8.72
C TYR A 675 -2.42 25.43 -8.93
N ASP A 676 -2.88 26.15 -9.95
CA ASP A 676 -2.40 27.51 -10.25
C ASP A 676 -2.70 28.54 -9.17
N ALA A 677 -3.73 28.31 -8.36
CA ALA A 677 -4.04 29.18 -7.24
C ALA A 677 -2.90 29.21 -6.18
N TYR A 678 -1.95 28.27 -6.26
CA TYR A 678 -0.88 28.05 -5.28
C TYR A 678 0.53 28.33 -5.82
N LEU A 679 0.66 29.14 -6.88
CA LEU A 679 1.98 29.56 -7.39
C LEU A 679 2.90 30.15 -6.30
N PRO A 680 2.43 31.04 -5.39
CA PRO A 680 3.28 31.55 -4.31
C PRO A 680 3.79 30.43 -3.39
N GLU A 681 2.92 29.49 -3.01
CA GLU A 681 3.30 28.36 -2.18
C GLU A 681 4.31 27.43 -2.89
N PHE A 682 4.20 27.23 -4.21
CA PHE A 682 5.20 26.49 -4.98
C PHE A 682 6.59 27.17 -4.95
N GLU A 683 6.64 28.51 -5.05
CA GLU A 683 7.89 29.27 -4.92
C GLU A 683 8.49 29.18 -3.52
N GLU A 684 7.66 29.24 -2.48
CA GLU A 684 8.11 29.06 -1.09
C GLU A 684 8.70 27.66 -0.87
N ILE A 685 8.03 26.62 -1.35
CA ILE A 685 8.53 25.23 -1.28
C ILE A 685 9.90 25.14 -1.97
N LEU A 686 10.03 25.70 -3.17
CA LEU A 686 11.28 25.69 -3.92
C LEU A 686 12.40 26.45 -3.20
N SER A 687 12.08 27.60 -2.61
CA SER A 687 13.02 28.42 -1.82
C SER A 687 13.53 27.67 -0.59
N ILE A 688 12.64 26.96 0.10
CA ILE A 688 12.98 26.09 1.23
C ILE A 688 13.91 24.95 0.77
N CYS A 689 13.59 24.27 -0.33
CA CYS A 689 14.43 23.21 -0.88
C CYS A 689 15.82 23.73 -1.29
N ALA A 690 15.88 24.91 -1.94
CA ALA A 690 17.15 25.53 -2.34
C ALA A 690 18.02 25.90 -1.13
N TYR A 691 17.42 26.43 -0.05
CA TYR A 691 18.13 26.72 1.21
C TYR A 691 18.79 25.45 1.79
N ILE A 692 18.05 24.35 1.89
CA ILE A 692 18.57 23.08 2.42
C ILE A 692 19.70 22.57 1.50
N MET A 693 19.51 22.58 0.18
CA MET A 693 20.54 22.12 -0.75
C MET A 693 21.82 22.96 -0.75
N GLY A 694 21.73 24.26 -0.46
CA GLY A 694 22.90 25.14 -0.41
C GLY A 694 23.81 24.93 0.82
N SER A 695 23.26 24.31 1.87
CA SER A 695 23.91 24.16 3.18
C SER A 695 24.34 22.72 3.47
N ASP A 696 23.77 21.75 2.76
CA ASP A 696 23.87 20.33 3.08
C ASP A 696 24.51 19.51 1.97
N LYS A 697 25.28 18.48 2.35
CA LYS A 697 25.70 17.45 1.40
C LYS A 697 24.54 16.46 1.27
N ALA A 698 23.60 16.76 0.37
CA ALA A 698 22.40 15.97 0.10
C ALA A 698 22.69 14.46 -0.05
N ASP A 699 23.85 14.11 -0.61
CA ASP A 699 24.40 12.75 -0.74
C ASP A 699 24.38 11.93 0.55
N ARG A 700 24.55 12.56 1.72
CA ARG A 700 24.59 11.86 3.02
C ARG A 700 23.22 11.58 3.62
N ARG A 701 22.17 12.23 3.13
CA ARG A 701 20.82 12.17 3.75
C ARG A 701 19.78 11.53 2.84
N LEU A 702 20.13 11.31 1.58
CA LEU A 702 19.33 10.55 0.61
C LEU A 702 19.76 9.09 0.67
N PHE A 703 19.46 8.46 1.78
CA PHE A 703 19.55 7.01 1.89
C PHE A 703 18.34 6.36 1.22
N SER A 704 18.48 5.13 0.72
CA SER A 704 17.45 4.43 -0.09
C SER A 704 16.08 4.32 0.60
N VAL A 705 16.03 4.57 1.92
CA VAL A 705 14.83 4.82 2.73
C VAL A 705 15.19 5.76 3.89
N SER A 706 15.49 7.03 3.63
CA SER A 706 15.34 8.02 4.73
C SER A 706 13.89 7.95 5.20
N LEU A 707 13.62 7.71 6.49
CA LEU A 707 12.24 7.58 6.99
C LEU A 707 11.42 8.86 6.78
N ASP A 708 12.09 10.00 6.68
CA ASP A 708 11.47 11.27 6.38
C ASP A 708 11.78 11.60 4.91
N GLU A 709 10.74 11.76 4.07
CA GLU A 709 10.70 11.91 2.59
C GLU A 709 11.64 12.96 1.96
N GLY A 710 12.42 13.65 2.79
CA GLY A 710 13.54 14.50 2.40
C GLY A 710 13.15 15.61 1.42
N LEU A 711 14.04 15.87 0.48
CA LEU A 711 13.84 16.89 -0.57
C LEU A 711 13.19 16.34 -1.83
N LEU A 712 13.12 15.01 -1.96
CA LEU A 712 12.71 14.38 -3.19
C LEU A 712 11.23 14.62 -3.49
N HIS A 713 10.36 14.33 -2.52
CA HIS A 713 8.92 14.50 -2.70
C HIS A 713 8.54 15.97 -2.98
N PRO A 714 8.98 16.99 -2.21
CA PRO A 714 8.62 18.38 -2.48
C PRO A 714 9.07 18.87 -3.86
N LEU A 715 10.31 18.54 -4.27
CA LEU A 715 10.83 18.95 -5.58
C LEU A 715 10.08 18.27 -6.73
N HIS A 716 9.81 16.96 -6.61
CA HIS A 716 9.00 16.23 -7.58
C HIS A 716 7.57 16.79 -7.67
N PHE A 717 6.96 17.08 -6.53
CA PHE A 717 5.62 17.66 -6.46
C PHE A 717 5.55 19.01 -7.17
N VAL A 718 6.47 19.93 -6.90
CA VAL A 718 6.56 21.22 -7.60
C VAL A 718 6.75 21.02 -9.10
N ALA A 719 7.67 20.13 -9.51
CA ALA A 719 7.96 19.90 -10.92
C ALA A 719 6.78 19.32 -11.71
N THR A 720 5.97 18.46 -11.08
CA THR A 720 4.86 17.76 -11.76
C THR A 720 3.52 18.47 -11.66
N HIS A 721 3.28 19.26 -10.61
CA HIS A 721 1.97 19.87 -10.37
C HIS A 721 1.92 21.36 -10.75
N CYS A 722 3.04 22.09 -10.67
CA CYS A 722 3.09 23.49 -11.09
C CYS A 722 3.10 23.61 -12.63
N ARG A 723 2.27 24.49 -13.20
CA ARG A 723 2.26 24.79 -14.64
C ARG A 723 3.28 25.83 -15.07
N ASP A 724 3.69 26.72 -14.16
CA ASP A 724 4.63 27.79 -14.49
C ASP A 724 6.01 27.21 -14.81
N SER A 725 6.47 27.38 -16.05
CA SER A 725 7.69 26.77 -16.56
C SER A 725 8.93 27.18 -15.74
N ARG A 726 9.02 28.44 -15.32
CA ARG A 726 10.15 28.94 -14.53
C ARG A 726 10.23 28.21 -13.17
N ILE A 727 9.11 28.08 -12.47
CA ILE A 727 9.09 27.41 -11.16
C ILE A 727 9.37 25.92 -11.31
N ARG A 728 8.66 25.24 -12.22
CA ARG A 728 8.74 23.78 -12.35
C ARG A 728 10.06 23.30 -12.94
N ARG A 729 10.63 24.01 -13.93
CA ARG A 729 11.97 23.69 -14.46
C ARG A 729 13.07 23.97 -13.45
N SER A 730 12.91 24.98 -12.60
CA SER A 730 13.84 25.18 -11.48
C SER A 730 13.79 24.01 -10.50
N ALA A 731 12.60 23.56 -10.12
CA ALA A 731 12.43 22.35 -9.30
C ALA A 731 13.05 21.10 -9.96
N LEU A 732 12.85 20.91 -11.27
CA LEU A 732 13.48 19.83 -12.03
C LEU A 732 15.02 19.93 -12.03
N ALA A 733 15.59 21.14 -12.20
CA ALA A 733 17.03 21.36 -12.11
C ALA A 733 17.58 21.08 -10.71
N HIS A 734 16.78 21.27 -9.65
CA HIS A 734 17.12 20.87 -8.30
C HIS A 734 17.05 19.34 -8.11
N LEU A 735 16.02 18.66 -8.65
CA LEU A 735 15.96 17.18 -8.68
C LEU A 735 17.16 16.56 -9.39
N GLN A 736 17.57 17.13 -10.52
CA GLN A 736 18.71 16.67 -11.30
C GLN A 736 20.05 16.79 -10.56
N ARG A 737 20.14 17.66 -9.55
CA ARG A 737 21.32 17.81 -8.67
C ARG A 737 21.35 16.83 -7.50
N LEU A 738 20.27 16.08 -7.26
CA LEU A 738 20.26 15.00 -6.27
C LEU A 738 21.15 13.83 -6.78
N PRO A 739 21.72 13.00 -5.88
CA PRO A 739 22.64 11.89 -6.18
C PRO A 739 22.00 10.71 -6.94
N LYS A 740 21.55 10.95 -8.18
CA LYS A 740 20.98 9.97 -9.11
C LYS A 740 21.91 8.78 -9.39
N THR A 741 23.20 9.07 -9.57
CA THR A 741 24.23 8.09 -9.93
C THR A 741 24.73 7.23 -8.76
N ALA A 742 24.24 7.48 -7.55
CA ALA A 742 24.55 6.68 -6.36
C ALA A 742 23.69 5.39 -6.24
N GLY A 743 22.98 5.02 -7.31
CA GLY A 743 22.06 3.86 -7.38
C GLY A 743 20.71 4.11 -6.71
N ILE A 744 20.36 5.34 -6.34
CA ILE A 744 19.14 5.57 -5.56
C ILE A 744 17.96 5.59 -6.54
N TRP A 745 17.43 4.41 -6.84
CA TRP A 745 16.45 4.20 -7.90
C TRP A 745 15.27 5.19 -7.81
N HIS A 746 14.73 5.45 -6.63
CA HIS A 746 13.58 6.34 -6.48
C HIS A 746 13.90 7.79 -6.83
N VAL A 747 15.15 8.26 -6.61
CA VAL A 747 15.59 9.60 -7.05
C VAL A 747 15.63 9.65 -8.57
N GLU A 748 16.17 8.61 -9.20
CA GLU A 748 16.25 8.51 -10.65
C GLU A 748 14.87 8.40 -11.30
N SER A 749 14.03 7.48 -10.83
CA SER A 749 12.67 7.27 -11.30
C SER A 749 11.84 8.53 -11.17
N MET A 750 11.80 9.15 -9.98
CA MET A 750 11.02 10.39 -9.77
C MET A 750 11.56 11.54 -10.60
N THR A 751 12.88 11.68 -10.75
CA THR A 751 13.39 12.78 -11.58
C THR A 751 13.05 12.59 -13.06
N ARG A 752 13.19 11.37 -13.59
CA ARG A 752 12.84 11.09 -14.99
C ARG A 752 11.34 11.21 -15.25
N THR A 753 10.50 10.83 -14.30
CA THR A 753 9.05 11.06 -14.39
C THR A 753 8.72 12.55 -14.39
N ALA A 754 9.34 13.33 -13.52
CA ALA A 754 9.17 14.78 -13.52
C ALA A 754 9.64 15.41 -14.84
N GLU A 755 10.78 14.97 -15.38
CA GLU A 755 11.31 15.39 -16.68
C GLU A 755 10.32 15.08 -17.80
N MET A 756 9.82 13.85 -17.88
CA MET A 756 8.81 13.45 -18.87
C MET A 756 7.51 14.23 -18.73
N CYS A 757 7.04 14.51 -17.51
CA CYS A 757 5.86 15.34 -17.29
C CYS A 757 6.08 16.77 -17.82
N VAL A 758 7.20 17.37 -17.45
CA VAL A 758 7.54 18.75 -17.86
C VAL A 758 7.67 18.83 -19.37
N ASP A 759 8.46 17.95 -19.98
CA ASP A 759 8.67 17.95 -21.43
C ASP A 759 7.36 17.71 -22.18
N PHE A 760 6.54 16.74 -21.73
CA PHE A 760 5.26 16.46 -22.36
C PHE A 760 4.34 17.68 -22.37
N GLU A 761 4.13 18.35 -21.23
CA GLU A 761 3.20 19.47 -21.15
C GLU A 761 3.71 20.73 -21.89
N GLU A 762 5.03 20.96 -21.91
CA GLU A 762 5.63 22.15 -22.54
C GLU A 762 5.82 22.04 -24.06
N THR A 763 6.04 20.82 -24.60
CA THR A 763 6.43 20.62 -26.01
C THR A 763 5.40 21.18 -27.00
N TRP A 764 4.11 21.11 -26.67
CA TRP A 764 3.02 21.54 -27.57
C TRP A 764 2.81 23.05 -27.60
N CYS A 765 3.34 23.79 -26.61
CA CYS A 765 3.07 25.21 -26.43
C CYS A 765 3.81 26.10 -27.44
N GLY A 766 4.89 25.60 -28.07
CA GLY A 766 5.71 26.36 -29.02
C GLY A 766 6.45 27.57 -28.42
N GLN A 767 6.29 27.82 -27.11
CA GLN A 767 6.94 28.87 -26.35
C GLN A 767 8.14 28.31 -25.58
N PRO A 768 9.26 29.05 -25.46
CA PRO A 768 10.44 28.58 -24.73
C PRO A 768 10.25 28.53 -23.21
N SER A 769 9.32 29.31 -22.65
CA SER A 769 8.99 29.33 -21.22
C SER A 769 7.51 29.65 -21.04
N PRO A 770 6.62 28.65 -21.17
CA PRO A 770 5.18 28.87 -21.04
C PRO A 770 4.80 29.23 -19.61
N VAL A 771 3.84 30.15 -19.49
CA VAL A 771 3.12 30.42 -18.26
C VAL A 771 1.89 29.51 -18.15
N CYS A 772 1.21 29.51 -17.02
CA CYS A 772 0.12 28.56 -16.79
C CYS A 772 -1.03 28.64 -17.81
N GLN A 773 -1.27 29.81 -18.40
CA GLN A 773 -2.31 30.02 -19.42
C GLN A 773 -1.95 29.38 -20.77
N ASP A 774 -0.66 29.16 -21.04
CA ASP A 774 -0.20 28.57 -22.29
C ASP A 774 -0.38 27.05 -22.33
N ILE A 775 -0.47 26.41 -21.16
CA ILE A 775 -0.69 24.95 -21.00
C ILE A 775 -2.17 24.71 -20.66
N PRO A 776 -3.02 24.36 -21.63
CA PRO A 776 -4.45 24.14 -21.39
C PRO A 776 -4.71 22.88 -20.58
N GLU A 777 -5.88 22.78 -19.96
CA GLU A 777 -6.27 21.64 -19.10
C GLU A 777 -6.15 20.29 -19.82
N TRP A 778 -6.58 20.18 -21.08
CA TRP A 778 -6.48 18.93 -21.85
C TRP A 778 -5.04 18.50 -22.13
N GLY A 779 -4.09 19.43 -22.05
CA GLY A 779 -2.66 19.17 -22.20
C GLY A 779 -1.98 18.75 -20.91
N ARG A 780 -2.71 18.67 -19.79
CA ARG A 780 -2.18 18.35 -18.47
C ARG A 780 -2.12 16.86 -18.20
N ILE A 781 -1.09 16.46 -17.47
CA ILE A 781 -1.01 15.15 -16.84
C ILE A 781 -1.72 15.25 -15.48
N HIS A 782 -2.85 14.56 -15.33
CA HIS A 782 -3.64 14.60 -14.09
C HIS A 782 -3.07 13.68 -13.01
N THR A 783 -2.44 12.56 -13.42
CA THR A 783 -1.74 11.65 -12.52
C THR A 783 -0.50 11.08 -13.18
N SER A 784 0.59 11.01 -12.43
CA SER A 784 1.81 10.30 -12.79
C SER A 784 2.16 9.28 -11.70
N GLY A 785 2.66 8.11 -12.08
CA GLY A 785 2.97 7.03 -11.15
C GLY A 785 3.95 6.01 -11.71
N PHE A 786 4.26 5.00 -10.92
CA PHE A 786 5.12 3.89 -11.29
C PHE A 786 4.40 2.56 -11.11
N HIS A 787 4.57 1.65 -12.06
CA HIS A 787 4.13 0.24 -12.00
C HIS A 787 5.25 -0.65 -12.57
N GLY A 788 5.09 -1.97 -12.47
CA GLY A 788 5.98 -2.92 -13.14
C GLY A 788 7.15 -3.39 -12.29
N TRP A 789 6.89 -3.81 -11.06
CA TRP A 789 7.87 -4.60 -10.33
C TRP A 789 7.55 -6.07 -10.52
N ASP A 790 8.23 -6.66 -11.51
CA ASP A 790 8.13 -8.08 -11.82
C ASP A 790 8.49 -8.90 -10.56
N LEU A 791 7.54 -9.72 -10.10
CA LEU A 791 7.75 -10.65 -8.98
C LEU A 791 8.71 -11.79 -9.36
N GLN A 792 8.98 -11.96 -10.66
CA GLN A 792 9.85 -12.99 -11.21
C GLN A 792 11.33 -12.54 -11.34
N GLY A 793 11.69 -11.30 -10.96
CA GLY A 793 13.09 -10.90 -10.89
C GLY A 793 13.36 -9.42 -10.59
N VAL A 794 14.53 -9.16 -9.98
CA VAL A 794 15.05 -7.78 -9.78
C VAL A 794 15.51 -7.25 -11.13
N ARG A 795 14.69 -6.41 -11.77
CA ARG A 795 15.06 -5.66 -12.98
C ARG A 795 15.23 -4.19 -12.62
N PRO A 796 16.26 -3.50 -13.12
CA PRO A 796 16.44 -2.08 -12.86
C PRO A 796 15.60 -1.24 -13.84
N THR A 797 14.35 -1.66 -14.04
CA THR A 797 13.38 -0.97 -14.87
C THR A 797 12.13 -0.66 -14.07
N VAL A 798 11.54 0.50 -14.32
CA VAL A 798 10.22 0.85 -13.81
C VAL A 798 9.38 1.37 -14.95
N THR A 799 8.10 1.00 -14.99
CA THR A 799 7.17 1.58 -15.95
C THR A 799 6.52 2.81 -15.32
N ALA A 800 6.89 4.00 -15.81
CA ALA A 800 6.15 5.21 -15.50
C ALA A 800 4.81 5.22 -16.23
N LEU A 801 3.75 5.60 -15.54
CA LEU A 801 2.39 5.70 -16.05
C LEU A 801 1.90 7.15 -15.91
N PHE A 802 1.34 7.69 -16.97
CA PHE A 802 0.78 9.03 -17.04
C PHE A 802 -0.68 8.92 -17.48
N LYS A 803 -1.58 9.68 -16.85
CA LYS A 803 -2.97 9.80 -17.28
C LYS A 803 -3.31 11.23 -17.64
N LEU A 804 -4.01 11.39 -18.75
CA LEU A 804 -4.43 12.68 -19.30
C LEU A 804 -5.84 12.59 -19.90
N ARG A 805 -6.44 13.75 -20.16
CA ARG A 805 -7.74 13.91 -20.80
C ARG A 805 -7.65 14.80 -22.04
N PRO A 806 -7.16 14.25 -23.16
CA PRO A 806 -6.86 15.04 -24.36
C PRO A 806 -8.10 15.66 -25.01
N ASN A 807 -9.29 15.12 -24.73
CA ASN A 807 -10.57 15.61 -25.28
C ASN A 807 -11.35 16.49 -24.28
N GLY A 808 -10.67 17.05 -23.27
CA GLY A 808 -11.30 17.87 -22.23
C GLY A 808 -11.90 17.05 -21.08
N MET A 809 -12.53 17.75 -20.12
CA MET A 809 -12.96 17.16 -18.84
C MET A 809 -14.10 16.13 -18.97
N ASP A 810 -14.88 16.20 -20.05
CA ASP A 810 -15.92 15.21 -20.36
C ASP A 810 -15.40 14.08 -21.28
N GLY A 811 -14.12 14.12 -21.64
CA GLY A 811 -13.48 13.17 -22.54
C GLY A 811 -12.95 11.92 -21.84
N GLU A 812 -12.74 10.87 -22.63
CA GLU A 812 -12.14 9.61 -22.20
C GLU A 812 -10.72 9.79 -21.64
N TRP A 813 -10.38 8.96 -20.65
CA TRP A 813 -9.02 8.88 -20.14
C TRP A 813 -8.08 8.24 -21.15
N MET A 814 -6.92 8.86 -21.33
CA MET A 814 -5.79 8.25 -22.03
C MET A 814 -4.68 7.94 -21.03
N SER A 815 -4.12 6.75 -21.13
CA SER A 815 -2.96 6.33 -20.34
C SER A 815 -1.74 6.17 -21.24
N ILE A 816 -0.63 6.75 -20.85
CA ILE A 816 0.67 6.61 -21.51
C ILE A 816 1.60 5.88 -20.54
N SER A 817 2.31 4.88 -21.04
CA SER A 817 3.34 4.18 -20.27
C SER A 817 4.71 4.37 -20.89
N LYS A 818 5.75 4.48 -20.05
CA LYS A 818 7.14 4.54 -20.49
C LYS A 818 8.03 3.74 -19.57
N GLU A 819 8.81 2.84 -20.13
CA GLU A 819 9.82 2.11 -19.38
C GLU A 819 11.03 3.02 -19.13
N ILE A 820 11.42 3.13 -17.86
CA ILE A 820 12.61 3.81 -17.38
C ILE A 820 13.60 2.73 -16.95
N GLU A 821 14.71 2.62 -17.68
CA GLU A 821 15.83 1.75 -17.29
C GLU A 821 16.96 2.56 -16.65
N TRP A 822 17.46 2.11 -15.50
CA TRP A 822 18.69 2.65 -14.90
C TRP A 822 19.76 1.55 -14.85
N ARG A 823 21.00 1.88 -15.21
CA ARG A 823 22.08 0.88 -15.19
C ARG A 823 22.56 0.67 -13.76
N THR A 824 22.38 -0.52 -13.21
CA THR A 824 23.21 -1.00 -12.10
C THR A 824 24.59 -1.35 -12.64
N SER A 825 25.64 -0.74 -12.10
CA SER A 825 27.00 -1.17 -12.36
C SER A 825 27.23 -2.61 -11.87
N VAL A 826 27.10 -3.62 -12.73
CA VAL A 826 27.88 -4.88 -12.76
C VAL A 826 27.86 -5.45 -14.19
N GLN A 827 29.08 -5.55 -14.76
CA GLN A 827 29.54 -6.28 -15.95
C GLN A 827 28.96 -6.02 -17.36
N SER A 828 29.85 -5.52 -18.22
CA SER A 828 30.15 -5.87 -19.63
C SER A 828 28.99 -6.42 -20.51
N ASP A 829 28.70 -5.86 -21.68
CA ASP A 829 29.61 -5.84 -22.82
C ASP A 829 29.45 -4.62 -23.74
N VAL A 830 30.60 -4.25 -24.30
CA VAL A 830 30.87 -3.14 -25.23
C VAL A 830 30.35 -3.41 -26.65
N ASP A 831 29.54 -4.45 -26.87
CA ASP A 831 29.23 -4.96 -28.22
C ASP A 831 27.84 -4.61 -28.77
N GLN A 832 27.00 -3.84 -28.07
CA GLN A 832 25.64 -3.49 -28.57
C GLN A 832 25.45 -2.01 -28.97
N LEU A 833 26.53 -1.23 -29.02
CA LEU A 833 26.49 0.20 -29.37
C LEU A 833 26.57 0.49 -30.88
N SER A 834 26.59 -0.54 -31.75
CA SER A 834 26.55 -0.34 -33.21
C SER A 834 25.15 -0.39 -33.82
N ASP A 835 24.15 -0.96 -33.13
CA ASP A 835 22.85 -1.26 -33.76
C ASP A 835 21.78 -0.20 -33.51
N SER A 836 21.82 0.50 -32.39
CA SER A 836 20.82 1.54 -32.06
C SER A 836 21.00 2.84 -32.87
N LEU A 837 22.20 3.09 -33.42
CA LEU A 837 22.43 4.23 -34.32
C LEU A 837 21.88 4.02 -35.73
N ARG A 838 21.58 2.77 -36.14
CA ARG A 838 20.93 2.45 -37.43
C ARG A 838 19.41 2.57 -37.38
N MET A 839 18.79 2.51 -36.20
CA MET A 839 17.33 2.56 -36.07
C MET A 839 16.77 3.99 -36.05
N LEU A 840 17.57 5.00 -35.70
CA LEU A 840 17.15 6.41 -35.66
C LEU A 840 17.18 7.10 -37.02
N THR A 841 17.83 6.54 -38.03
CA THR A 841 17.79 7.05 -39.42
C THR A 841 16.54 6.65 -40.19
N THR A 842 15.67 5.79 -39.63
CA THR A 842 14.50 5.26 -40.35
C THR A 842 13.18 5.93 -39.97
N ILE A 843 13.17 6.76 -38.91
CA ILE A 843 11.95 7.44 -38.42
C ILE A 843 11.59 8.68 -39.28
N GLU A 844 12.49 9.18 -40.13
CA GLU A 844 12.13 10.25 -41.09
C GLU A 844 11.27 9.76 -42.28
N HIS A 845 11.16 8.44 -42.51
CA HIS A 845 10.44 7.89 -43.66
C HIS A 845 9.04 7.31 -43.40
N SER A 846 8.55 7.26 -42.16
CA SER A 846 7.22 6.70 -41.84
C SER A 846 6.13 7.73 -41.54
N LYS A 847 6.28 8.98 -42.01
CA LYS A 847 5.22 10.01 -41.96
C LYS A 847 4.02 9.72 -42.85
N GLU A 848 4.03 8.65 -43.63
CA GLU A 848 2.88 8.20 -44.41
C GLU A 848 2.37 6.89 -43.83
N HIS A 849 1.11 6.85 -43.42
CA HIS A 849 0.34 5.72 -42.83
C HIS A 849 0.20 5.75 -41.30
N TRP A 850 -0.63 6.69 -40.83
CA TRP A 850 -1.29 6.60 -39.53
C TRP A 850 -2.73 6.15 -39.78
N THR A 851 -3.13 4.99 -39.24
CA THR A 851 -4.54 4.61 -39.11
C THR A 851 -4.90 4.44 -37.63
N PRO A 852 -6.02 5.02 -37.17
CA PRO A 852 -6.49 4.88 -35.80
C PRO A 852 -7.10 3.49 -35.60
N SER A 853 -6.69 2.76 -34.56
CA SER A 853 -7.33 1.50 -34.19
C SER A 853 -8.69 1.78 -33.56
N LYS A 854 -9.76 1.62 -34.35
CA LYS A 854 -11.11 1.36 -33.85
C LYS A 854 -11.19 -0.11 -33.46
N GLU A 855 -11.37 -0.43 -32.19
CA GLU A 855 -11.83 -1.76 -31.78
C GLU A 855 -13.32 -1.86 -32.10
N SER A 856 -13.66 -2.72 -33.05
CA SER A 856 -15.03 -3.12 -33.34
C SER A 856 -15.15 -4.63 -33.31
N ASP A 857 -16.20 -5.08 -32.62
CA ASP A 857 -16.75 -6.41 -32.56
C ASP A 857 -16.73 -7.25 -33.85
N LYS A 858 -16.68 -8.56 -33.60
CA LYS A 858 -17.13 -9.73 -34.40
C LYS A 858 -16.03 -10.55 -35.05
N GLU A 859 -15.89 -11.77 -34.56
CA GLU A 859 -15.79 -12.93 -35.45
C GLU A 859 -16.45 -14.17 -34.83
N ARG A 860 -17.49 -14.71 -35.49
CA ARG A 860 -17.71 -16.15 -35.55
C ARG A 860 -18.49 -16.56 -36.80
N LYS A 861 -18.07 -17.72 -37.32
CA LYS A 861 -18.54 -18.54 -38.47
C LYS A 861 -17.67 -18.30 -39.71
N GLY A 862 -17.01 -19.28 -40.32
CA GLY A 862 -17.01 -20.74 -40.21
C GLY A 862 -16.75 -21.35 -41.60
N PHE A 863 -16.19 -22.58 -41.62
CA PHE A 863 -16.12 -23.55 -42.74
C PHE A 863 -14.93 -23.53 -43.76
N THR A 864 -14.01 -24.50 -43.52
CA THR A 864 -13.53 -25.61 -44.38
C THR A 864 -12.65 -25.45 -45.63
N ALA A 865 -11.69 -26.39 -45.68
CA ALA A 865 -10.94 -26.99 -46.81
C ALA A 865 -9.79 -26.15 -47.40
N GLY A 866 -8.58 -26.66 -47.68
CA GLY A 866 -7.95 -27.98 -47.60
C GLY A 866 -6.60 -27.93 -48.37
N SER A 867 -5.73 -28.93 -48.16
CA SER A 867 -4.58 -29.31 -49.01
C SER A 867 -3.39 -28.31 -49.13
N ALA A 868 -2.25 -28.52 -48.46
CA ALA A 868 -1.13 -29.44 -48.76
C ALA A 868 0.03 -28.81 -49.57
N ALA A 869 1.23 -29.27 -49.23
CA ALA A 869 2.45 -29.37 -50.05
C ALA A 869 3.49 -28.22 -50.05
N THR A 870 4.53 -28.43 -49.23
CA THR A 870 5.98 -28.52 -49.56
C THR A 870 6.73 -27.41 -50.32
N CYS A 871 7.83 -27.00 -49.67
CA CYS A 871 9.21 -26.81 -50.17
C CYS A 871 9.44 -26.11 -51.52
N ALA A 872 10.15 -24.98 -51.49
CA ALA A 872 11.55 -24.91 -51.94
C ALA A 872 12.07 -23.46 -51.96
N VAL A 873 13.27 -23.28 -51.42
CA VAL A 873 14.21 -22.18 -51.68
C VAL A 873 14.86 -22.46 -53.06
N PRO A 874 15.10 -21.46 -53.94
CA PRO A 874 16.37 -20.74 -53.94
C PRO A 874 16.34 -19.23 -54.26
N GLN A 875 17.32 -18.56 -53.66
CA GLN A 875 17.92 -17.24 -53.93
C GLN A 875 18.25 -16.92 -55.42
N PRO A 876 18.88 -15.77 -55.76
CA PRO A 876 18.59 -14.36 -55.47
C PRO A 876 18.79 -13.49 -56.76
N SER A 877 18.96 -12.16 -56.61
CA SER A 877 19.26 -11.11 -57.61
C SER A 877 18.03 -10.58 -58.36
N GLY A 878 17.83 -9.28 -58.54
CA GLY A 878 18.58 -8.08 -58.17
C GLY A 878 18.00 -6.92 -58.98
N HIS A 879 17.64 -5.82 -58.32
CA HIS A 879 17.82 -4.44 -58.77
C HIS A 879 17.42 -3.48 -57.65
#